data_AF-A0A661RGT0-F1
#
_entry.id   AF-A0A661RGT0-F1
#
_cell.length_a   1.000
_cell.length_b   1.000
_cell.length_c   1.000
_cell.angle_alpha   90.00
_cell.angle_beta   90.00
_cell.angle_gamma   90.00
#
_symmetry.space_group_name_H-M   'P 1'
#
loop_
_entity.id
_entity.type
_entity.pdbx_description
1 polymer ?
#
loop_
_entity_poly.entity_id
_entity_poly.type
_entity_poly.pdbx_seq_one_letter_code
_entity_poly.pdbx_strand_id
1 'polypeptide(L)'
;MELVFLAILLLMMVIALSSGFPVAFSLPGAAILSIGLAALCGYLFAGDSSSYFVEGGALQWLNAGITNFRSLYWDVERDTLIAVPLFIFMGIMLQRSKIAEDLLIAMAQMFGPIPGGLGISVVLVGALLAATTGIVGATVIAMGLISLPAMLKNNYSKPLATGTICASGTLGQIIPPSIVLIILADQLTSASDQASTIRKAAYKAATGEFSMPSILDVTSTSAGEMFMGALVPGLVLVGLYILYILFVAIVKPGSAPPVRYDGKYDKKFFATIFMALTPPLTLILLVLGSIIMGVATVNQAGSVGAVGAIIMGGYRLYEGKKSTYYPAILAICSTIILGIILSFFDLNIKSIKPGDGIGIFMASIAVAMLLIAVIWSARRVYKIDNILNDVMVETSKTTCMVFIILIGAAMLTSAFRGFGGEELVKHFLTSLTGGFWVQFMVVMAVMFVLGFFIDFLEIAVVVVPIVAPILLADPGANVTAVWLGVMVGLNLQTSFLTPPFGFALFYLRGVAPAIVKTMQIYRGAIPYIGLQLVALVIVAVSPSMVNFLPKYVSLSSETAPPPINPRMQFCIEKYLFDYYDDQEEQLQGHIKTMGAVDISSLPVKLQKELKKSLEQALNTFDLVEKIHAAEAGLAAYSPEYRPHHEFVRSLQTKIRNIKLEVEELKKNWTRVSRSDSPDKEFLSLTEATIKKNEAAMADFQDQIPETWSGMHKRYVELEKAEKKARQNYRNNVDQAYETIQELQKVILGADELASLGQKLTALEAVIVNEPAKVAMDRIKESERALGKVAGTSAIKSKLYKARRAVKGKKPNPEEAVLLLKEGLKLYAAEVDWRRRAAAEVAPALLAYDNAIKDSIGLRLQRRLTSDQVTSVARCQSIHRDYSLQF
;
A
#
# COMPACT_ATOMS: atom_id res chain seq x y z
N MET A 1 -21.11 0.12 34.45
CA MET A 1 -20.39 1.29 35.00
C MET A 1 -19.20 1.72 34.14
N GLU A 2 -18.56 0.81 33.39
CA GLU A 2 -17.50 1.14 32.40
C GLU A 2 -17.90 2.27 31.42
N LEU A 3 -19.11 2.21 30.86
CA LEU A 3 -19.65 3.24 29.95
C LEU A 3 -19.68 4.64 30.58
N VAL A 4 -19.78 4.74 31.91
CA VAL A 4 -19.73 6.05 32.62
C VAL A 4 -18.32 6.62 32.53
N PHE A 5 -17.28 5.81 32.76
CA PHE A 5 -15.90 6.26 32.63
C PHE A 5 -15.51 6.53 31.19
N LEU A 6 -16.07 5.78 30.23
CA LEU A 6 -15.97 6.10 28.80
C LEU A 6 -16.60 7.46 28.49
N ALA A 7 -17.78 7.76 29.03
CA ALA A 7 -18.44 9.05 28.87
C ALA A 7 -17.62 10.18 29.52
N ILE A 8 -17.07 9.95 30.71
CA ILE A 8 -16.17 10.91 31.40
C ILE A 8 -14.92 11.17 30.56
N LEU A 9 -14.30 10.13 29.99
CA LEU A 9 -13.16 10.26 29.10
C LEU A 9 -13.49 11.19 27.92
N LEU A 10 -14.59 10.91 27.21
CA LEU A 10 -15.02 11.71 26.06
C LEU A 10 -15.38 13.14 26.46
N LEU A 11 -16.10 13.32 27.57
CA LEU A 11 -16.54 14.63 28.03
C LEU A 11 -15.34 15.49 28.48
N MET A 12 -14.38 14.91 29.21
CA MET A 12 -13.13 15.57 29.57
C MET A 12 -12.33 15.98 28.33
N MET A 13 -12.25 15.09 27.33
CA MET A 13 -11.58 15.39 26.07
C MET A 13 -12.28 16.54 25.33
N VAL A 14 -13.60 16.49 25.16
CA VAL A 14 -14.38 17.54 24.48
C VAL A 14 -14.27 18.87 25.21
N ILE A 15 -14.36 18.90 26.53
CA ILE A 15 -14.21 20.13 27.32
C ILE A 15 -12.80 20.71 27.17
N ALA A 16 -11.76 19.87 27.29
CA ALA A 16 -10.38 20.32 27.15
C ALA A 16 -10.12 20.91 25.75
N LEU A 17 -10.55 20.21 24.70
CA LEU A 17 -10.43 20.69 23.32
C LEU A 17 -11.23 21.97 23.07
N SER A 18 -12.47 22.05 23.55
CA SER A 18 -13.34 23.24 23.40
C SER A 18 -12.83 24.45 24.16
N SER A 19 -12.07 24.25 25.24
CA SER A 19 -11.42 25.32 25.98
C SER A 19 -10.21 25.92 25.26
N GLY A 20 -9.78 25.32 24.13
CA GLY A 20 -8.57 25.68 23.41
C GLY A 20 -7.29 25.14 24.07
N PHE A 21 -7.40 24.19 24.99
CA PHE A 21 -6.24 23.55 25.61
C PHE A 21 -5.47 22.72 24.57
N PRO A 22 -4.13 22.77 24.54
CA PRO A 22 -3.37 22.11 23.48
C PRO A 22 -3.65 20.61 23.44
N VAL A 23 -4.01 20.12 22.25
CA VAL A 23 -4.50 18.75 22.05
C VAL A 23 -3.47 17.70 22.49
N ALA A 24 -2.21 18.00 22.26
CA ALA A 24 -1.04 17.26 22.73
C ALA A 24 -1.12 16.85 24.21
N PHE A 25 -1.74 17.67 25.07
CA PHE A 25 -1.94 17.39 26.49
C PHE A 25 -3.36 16.93 26.81
N SER A 26 -4.36 17.40 26.05
CA SER A 26 -5.77 17.03 26.23
C SER A 26 -6.01 15.52 26.08
N LEU A 27 -5.47 14.89 25.03
CA LEU A 27 -5.68 13.46 24.76
C LEU A 27 -5.09 12.55 25.84
N PRO A 28 -3.76 12.59 26.14
CA PRO A 28 -3.20 11.74 27.17
C PRO A 28 -3.70 12.11 28.57
N GLY A 29 -3.94 13.40 28.83
CA GLY A 29 -4.45 13.89 30.10
C GLY A 29 -5.84 13.32 30.41
N ALA A 30 -6.78 13.40 29.46
CA ALA A 30 -8.12 12.83 29.63
C ALA A 30 -8.06 11.29 29.81
N ALA A 31 -7.19 10.60 29.06
CA ALA A 31 -6.98 9.17 29.18
C ALA A 31 -6.44 8.75 30.56
N ILE A 32 -5.36 9.38 31.03
CA ILE A 32 -4.75 9.07 32.32
C ILE A 32 -5.69 9.42 33.48
N LEU A 33 -6.35 10.58 33.41
CA LEU A 33 -7.28 11.02 34.46
C LEU A 33 -8.51 10.11 34.55
N SER A 34 -9.08 9.70 33.42
CA SER A 34 -10.24 8.78 33.43
C SER A 34 -9.86 7.39 33.92
N ILE A 35 -8.72 6.83 33.49
CA ILE A 35 -8.21 5.55 34.02
C ILE A 35 -7.95 5.65 35.53
N GLY A 36 -7.30 6.73 35.98
CA GLY A 36 -7.02 6.96 37.40
C GLY A 36 -8.30 7.12 38.23
N LEU A 37 -9.29 7.85 37.71
CA LEU A 37 -10.59 8.02 38.35
C LEU A 37 -11.35 6.69 38.43
N ALA A 38 -11.36 5.90 37.36
CA ALA A 38 -11.95 4.56 37.36
C ALA A 38 -11.29 3.64 38.39
N ALA A 39 -9.96 3.66 38.49
CA ALA A 39 -9.22 2.88 39.47
C ALA A 39 -9.55 3.30 40.91
N LEU A 40 -9.59 4.62 41.17
CA LEU A 40 -9.89 5.18 42.48
C LEU A 40 -11.32 4.85 42.89
N CYS A 41 -12.28 5.05 42.00
CA CYS A 41 -13.68 4.71 42.26
C CYS A 41 -13.86 3.20 42.42
N GLY A 42 -13.14 2.36 41.66
CA GLY A 42 -13.18 0.91 41.79
C GLY A 42 -12.72 0.47 43.18
N TYR A 43 -11.60 1.04 43.64
CA TYR A 43 -11.09 0.80 44.99
C TYR A 43 -12.06 1.28 46.09
N LEU A 44 -12.61 2.49 45.97
CA LEU A 44 -13.47 3.09 47.00
C LEU A 44 -14.86 2.45 47.09
N PHE A 45 -15.48 2.13 45.95
CA PHE A 45 -16.88 1.69 45.91
C PHE A 45 -17.05 0.19 45.68
N ALA A 46 -16.11 -0.48 45.03
CA ALA A 46 -16.18 -1.90 44.70
C ALA A 46 -15.10 -2.75 45.40
N GLY A 47 -14.19 -2.13 46.16
CA GLY A 47 -13.12 -2.83 46.87
C GLY A 47 -11.98 -3.34 45.97
N ASP A 48 -12.08 -3.16 44.66
CA ASP A 48 -11.05 -3.53 43.69
C ASP A 48 -10.91 -2.47 42.58
N SER A 49 -9.68 -2.01 42.40
CA SER A 49 -9.26 -1.06 41.36
C SER A 49 -9.50 -1.53 39.92
N SER A 50 -9.75 -2.82 39.69
CA SER A 50 -10.02 -3.40 38.37
C SER A 50 -11.49 -3.38 37.95
N SER A 51 -12.42 -3.11 38.89
CA SER A 51 -13.87 -3.36 38.73
C SER A 51 -14.58 -2.57 37.61
N TYR A 52 -13.98 -1.51 37.09
CA TYR A 52 -14.59 -0.63 36.08
C TYR A 52 -13.85 -0.67 34.73
N PHE A 53 -13.13 -1.75 34.46
CA PHE A 53 -12.49 -2.05 33.18
C PHE A 53 -13.09 -3.35 32.62
N VAL A 54 -13.22 -3.43 31.29
CA VAL A 54 -13.77 -4.62 30.61
C VAL A 54 -12.88 -5.84 30.84
N GLU A 55 -11.57 -5.66 30.70
CA GLU A 55 -10.57 -6.69 30.97
C GLU A 55 -9.40 -6.07 31.72
N GLY A 56 -8.82 -6.82 32.66
CA GLY A 56 -7.62 -6.36 33.37
C GLY A 56 -7.88 -5.21 34.33
N GLY A 57 -6.86 -4.37 34.57
CA GLY A 57 -6.96 -3.23 35.49
C GLY A 57 -6.20 -1.98 35.03
N ALA A 58 -6.30 -0.90 35.80
CA ALA A 58 -5.75 0.41 35.45
C ALA A 58 -4.26 0.39 35.08
N LEU A 59 -3.43 -0.35 35.83
CA LEU A 59 -2.00 -0.49 35.56
C LEU A 59 -1.73 -1.20 34.23
N GLN A 60 -2.53 -2.19 33.87
CA GLN A 60 -2.37 -2.92 32.60
C GLN A 60 -2.73 -2.03 31.41
N TRP A 61 -3.82 -1.24 31.50
CA TRP A 61 -4.18 -0.30 30.43
C TRP A 61 -3.22 0.89 30.32
N LEU A 62 -2.69 1.39 31.43
CA LEU A 62 -1.59 2.38 31.39
C LEU A 62 -0.34 1.77 30.74
N ASN A 63 0.05 0.55 31.14
CA ASN A 63 1.19 -0.14 30.55
C ASN A 63 0.97 -0.48 29.07
N ALA A 64 -0.25 -0.85 28.67
CA ALA A 64 -0.61 -1.07 27.28
C ALA A 64 -0.49 0.23 26.47
N GLY A 65 -0.94 1.36 27.02
CA GLY A 65 -0.74 2.68 26.42
C GLY A 65 0.74 3.02 26.24
N ILE A 66 1.56 2.78 27.27
CA ILE A 66 3.02 2.98 27.23
C ILE A 66 3.69 2.02 26.23
N THR A 67 3.22 0.78 26.13
CA THR A 67 3.78 -0.24 25.23
C THR A 67 3.45 0.07 23.78
N ASN A 68 2.20 0.49 23.50
CA ASN A 68 1.79 1.00 22.19
C ASN A 68 2.59 2.24 21.80
N PHE A 69 2.82 3.15 22.75
CA PHE A 69 3.73 4.28 22.59
C PHE A 69 5.16 3.80 22.24
N ARG A 70 5.71 2.85 23.00
CA ARG A 70 7.04 2.30 22.75
C ARG A 70 7.13 1.66 21.37
N SER A 71 6.10 0.93 20.92
CA SER A 71 6.07 0.34 19.57
C SER A 71 6.11 1.42 18.48
N LEU A 72 5.48 2.59 18.68
CA LEU A 72 5.56 3.69 17.71
C LEU A 72 6.98 4.25 17.52
N TYR A 73 7.85 4.19 18.53
CA TYR A 73 9.18 4.83 18.52
C TYR A 73 10.37 3.87 18.52
N TRP A 74 10.21 2.68 19.09
CA TRP A 74 11.28 1.70 19.25
C TRP A 74 11.36 0.74 18.06
N ASP A 75 10.27 0.54 17.32
CA ASP A 75 10.38 -0.10 16.00
C ASP A 75 11.03 0.88 15.04
N VAL A 76 12.35 0.71 14.89
CA VAL A 76 13.17 1.31 13.84
C VAL A 76 12.59 0.99 12.44
N GLU A 77 11.66 0.03 12.34
CA GLU A 77 11.00 -0.40 11.10
C GLU A 77 9.82 0.48 10.64
N ARG A 78 9.25 1.37 11.46
CA ARG A 78 8.23 2.34 10.98
C ARG A 78 8.88 3.54 10.29
N ASP A 79 9.56 3.25 9.18
CA ASP A 79 10.28 4.19 8.30
C ASP A 79 9.42 5.39 7.84
N THR A 80 8.09 5.25 7.87
CA THR A 80 7.14 6.25 7.38
C THR A 80 7.11 7.52 8.23
N LEU A 81 7.24 7.43 9.56
CA LEU A 81 7.15 8.59 10.45
C LEU A 81 8.38 9.50 10.37
N ILE A 82 9.54 8.96 9.96
CA ILE A 82 10.78 9.73 9.72
C ILE A 82 10.58 10.69 8.53
N ALA A 83 9.71 10.33 7.58
CA ALA A 83 9.43 11.17 6.42
C ALA A 83 8.70 12.47 6.79
N VAL A 84 7.88 12.47 7.85
CA VAL A 84 7.09 13.63 8.27
C VAL A 84 7.96 14.87 8.55
N PRO A 85 8.99 14.82 9.44
CA PRO A 85 9.88 15.96 9.65
C PRO A 85 10.64 16.40 8.39
N LEU A 86 11.03 15.47 7.52
CA LEU A 86 11.75 15.79 6.29
C LEU A 86 10.87 16.57 5.29
N PHE A 87 9.61 16.18 5.15
CA PHE A 87 8.64 16.90 4.31
C PHE A 87 8.23 18.24 4.91
N ILE A 88 8.02 18.31 6.23
CA ILE A 88 7.79 19.58 6.94
C ILE A 88 8.97 20.54 6.69
N PHE A 89 10.20 20.06 6.85
CA PHE A 89 11.41 20.85 6.61
C PHE A 89 11.48 21.36 5.17
N MET A 90 11.27 20.47 4.18
CA MET A 90 11.25 20.82 2.77
C MET A 90 10.24 21.93 2.49
N GLY A 91 9.02 21.78 2.98
CA GLY A 91 7.94 22.75 2.80
C GLY A 91 8.24 24.12 3.38
N ILE A 92 8.65 24.17 4.66
CA ILE A 92 8.97 25.43 5.33
C ILE A 92 10.17 26.10 4.65
N MET A 93 11.17 25.33 4.22
CA MET A 93 12.32 25.85 3.49
C MET A 93 11.93 26.51 2.16
N LEU A 94 11.05 25.88 1.38
CA LEU A 94 10.54 26.44 0.11
C LEU A 94 9.69 27.70 0.34
N GLN A 95 8.90 27.73 1.41
CA GLN A 95 8.11 28.89 1.78
C GLN A 95 9.00 30.07 2.21
N ARG A 96 9.99 29.81 3.09
CA ARG A 96 10.90 30.85 3.62
C ARG A 96 11.90 31.38 2.59
N SER A 97 12.20 30.60 1.54
CA SER A 97 13.11 31.01 0.46
C SER A 97 12.47 31.87 -0.63
N LYS A 98 11.22 32.34 -0.45
CA LYS A 98 10.44 33.18 -1.38
C LYS A 98 10.11 32.56 -2.74
N ILE A 99 10.45 31.29 -2.93
CA ILE A 99 10.15 30.53 -4.15
C ILE A 99 8.63 30.53 -4.44
N ALA A 100 7.82 30.44 -3.39
CA ALA A 100 6.36 30.51 -3.45
C ALA A 100 5.83 31.81 -4.09
N GLU A 101 6.44 32.93 -3.74
CA GLU A 101 6.05 34.27 -4.21
C GLU A 101 6.37 34.42 -5.70
N ASP A 102 7.56 34.00 -6.13
CA ASP A 102 7.97 34.05 -7.53
C ASP A 102 7.12 33.15 -8.42
N LEU A 103 6.77 31.97 -7.91
CA LEU A 103 5.91 31.03 -8.60
C LEU A 103 4.52 31.62 -8.82
N LEU A 104 3.98 32.29 -7.80
CA LEU A 104 2.69 32.98 -7.91
C LEU A 104 2.75 34.12 -8.93
N ILE A 105 3.78 34.97 -8.86
CA ILE A 105 3.95 36.09 -9.80
C ILE A 105 4.09 35.58 -11.24
N ALA A 106 4.92 34.57 -11.47
CA ALA A 106 5.12 33.98 -12.79
C ALA A 106 3.82 33.38 -13.35
N MET A 107 3.08 32.62 -12.54
CA MET A 107 1.81 32.03 -12.96
C MET A 107 0.72 33.10 -13.16
N ALA A 108 0.70 34.15 -12.34
CA ALA A 108 -0.24 35.27 -12.48
C ALA A 108 0.00 36.04 -13.79
N GLN A 109 1.25 36.22 -14.20
CA GLN A 109 1.58 36.85 -15.48
C GLN A 109 1.26 35.94 -16.67
N MET A 110 1.48 34.62 -16.52
CA MET A 110 1.21 33.63 -17.56
C MET A 110 -0.29 33.54 -17.88
N PHE A 111 -1.14 33.44 -16.85
CA PHE A 111 -2.59 33.33 -17.02
C PHE A 111 -3.32 34.68 -16.99
N GLY A 112 -2.64 35.79 -16.71
CA GLY A 112 -3.22 37.12 -16.57
C GLY A 112 -4.22 37.54 -17.65
N PRO A 113 -3.95 37.34 -18.96
CA PRO A 113 -4.88 37.72 -20.03
C PRO A 113 -6.20 36.96 -20.04
N ILE A 114 -6.23 35.77 -19.43
CA ILE A 114 -7.40 34.92 -19.41
C ILE A 114 -8.34 35.43 -18.30
N PRO A 115 -9.65 35.61 -18.57
CA PRO A 115 -10.64 35.88 -17.53
C PRO A 115 -10.57 34.81 -16.43
N GLY A 116 -10.46 35.22 -15.16
CA GLY A 116 -10.23 34.30 -14.04
C GLY A 116 -8.79 33.80 -13.88
N GLY A 117 -7.86 34.23 -14.75
CA GLY A 117 -6.49 33.76 -14.81
C GLY A 117 -5.72 33.84 -13.49
N LEU A 118 -5.85 34.94 -12.75
CA LEU A 118 -5.21 35.06 -11.43
C LEU A 118 -5.75 34.05 -10.41
N GLY A 119 -7.05 33.72 -10.48
CA GLY A 119 -7.64 32.67 -9.65
C GLY A 119 -7.11 31.28 -10.01
N ILE A 120 -6.94 31.00 -11.31
CA ILE A 120 -6.31 29.75 -11.79
C ILE A 120 -4.87 29.65 -11.30
N SER A 121 -4.11 30.74 -11.36
CA SER A 121 -2.75 30.82 -10.82
C SER A 121 -2.73 30.49 -9.32
N VAL A 122 -3.66 31.03 -8.53
CA VAL A 122 -3.76 30.72 -7.09
C VAL A 122 -4.03 29.22 -6.86
N VAL A 123 -4.94 28.60 -7.62
CA VAL A 123 -5.22 27.16 -7.50
C VAL A 123 -4.01 26.31 -7.87
N LEU A 124 -3.34 26.61 -8.98
CA LEU A 124 -2.18 25.83 -9.44
C LEU A 124 -0.97 25.99 -8.52
N VAL A 125 -0.64 27.23 -8.15
CA VAL A 125 0.49 27.53 -7.25
C VAL A 125 0.18 26.99 -5.87
N GLY A 126 -1.07 27.10 -5.41
CA GLY A 126 -1.49 26.52 -4.14
C GLY A 126 -1.48 25.01 -4.16
N ALA A 127 -1.89 24.33 -5.24
CA ALA A 127 -1.71 22.88 -5.35
C ALA A 127 -0.24 22.46 -5.25
N LEU A 128 0.66 23.18 -5.93
CA LEU A 128 2.10 22.92 -5.90
C LEU A 128 2.73 23.19 -4.53
N LEU A 129 2.38 24.31 -3.89
CA LEU A 129 2.90 24.64 -2.56
C LEU A 129 2.32 23.74 -1.47
N ALA A 130 1.05 23.39 -1.59
CA ALA A 130 0.41 22.51 -0.64
C ALA A 130 0.96 21.09 -0.73
N ALA A 131 1.35 20.63 -1.93
CA ALA A 131 2.11 19.40 -2.13
C ALA A 131 3.46 19.41 -1.40
N THR A 132 4.12 20.57 -1.27
CA THR A 132 5.43 20.63 -0.62
C THR A 132 5.37 20.83 0.89
N THR A 133 4.34 21.51 1.39
CA THR A 133 4.23 21.89 2.80
C THR A 133 3.39 20.92 3.61
N GLY A 134 2.33 20.35 3.04
CA GLY A 134 1.40 19.45 3.75
C GLY A 134 0.67 20.08 4.95
N ILE A 135 0.85 21.39 5.20
CA ILE A 135 0.28 22.13 6.34
C ILE A 135 -0.69 23.16 5.79
N VAL A 136 -1.99 22.90 5.97
CA VAL A 136 -3.07 23.75 5.46
C VAL A 136 -2.98 25.18 6.01
N GLY A 137 -2.76 25.33 7.32
CA GLY A 137 -2.74 26.65 7.96
C GLY A 137 -1.64 27.56 7.45
N ALA A 138 -0.41 27.05 7.38
CA ALA A 138 0.74 27.80 6.85
C ALA A 138 0.51 28.22 5.40
N THR A 139 -0.02 27.33 4.57
CA THR A 139 -0.30 27.60 3.15
C THR A 139 -1.39 28.65 2.98
N VAL A 140 -2.51 28.54 3.71
CA VAL A 140 -3.60 29.51 3.65
C VAL A 140 -3.15 30.89 4.11
N ILE A 141 -2.36 30.97 5.19
CA ILE A 141 -1.78 32.23 5.70
C ILE A 141 -0.85 32.85 4.66
N ALA A 142 0.08 32.07 4.11
CA ALA A 142 1.03 32.54 3.10
C ALA A 142 0.29 33.04 1.85
N MET A 143 -0.64 32.25 1.33
CA MET A 143 -1.45 32.63 0.18
C MET A 143 -2.38 33.81 0.47
N GLY A 144 -2.89 33.91 1.68
CA GLY A 144 -3.68 35.06 2.13
C GLY A 144 -2.86 36.35 2.15
N LEU A 145 -1.60 36.30 2.59
CA LEU A 145 -0.72 37.47 2.63
C LEU A 145 -0.24 37.89 1.24
N ILE A 146 -0.01 36.94 0.33
CA ILE A 146 0.56 37.21 -0.99
C ILE A 146 -0.54 37.39 -2.06
N SER A 147 -1.48 36.45 -2.17
CA SER A 147 -2.45 36.39 -3.26
C SER A 147 -3.66 37.30 -3.04
N LEU A 148 -4.16 37.42 -1.81
CA LEU A 148 -5.38 38.19 -1.55
C LEU A 148 -5.22 39.67 -1.91
N PRO A 149 -4.14 40.39 -1.52
CA PRO A 149 -3.95 41.78 -1.92
C PRO A 149 -3.85 41.93 -3.45
N ALA A 150 -3.16 41.00 -4.13
CA ALA A 150 -3.02 41.01 -5.57
C ALA A 150 -4.37 40.82 -6.29
N MET A 151 -5.23 39.92 -5.80
CA MET A 151 -6.58 39.72 -6.33
C MET A 151 -7.47 40.95 -6.11
N LEU A 152 -7.44 41.53 -4.91
CA LEU A 152 -8.22 42.73 -4.60
C LEU A 152 -7.79 43.94 -5.42
N LYS A 153 -6.47 44.13 -5.64
CA LYS A 153 -5.94 45.21 -6.49
C LYS A 153 -6.41 45.10 -7.95
N ASN A 154 -6.65 43.88 -8.42
CA ASN A 154 -7.19 43.60 -9.74
C ASN A 154 -8.72 43.48 -9.77
N ASN A 155 -9.42 44.03 -8.77
CA ASN A 155 -10.89 44.06 -8.70
C ASN A 155 -11.58 42.67 -8.73
N TYR A 156 -10.92 41.61 -8.25
CA TYR A 156 -11.61 40.34 -8.04
C TYR A 156 -12.68 40.49 -6.95
N SER A 157 -13.79 39.78 -7.12
CA SER A 157 -14.82 39.75 -6.08
C SER A 157 -14.27 39.12 -4.80
N LYS A 158 -14.51 39.78 -3.66
CA LYS A 158 -14.01 39.34 -2.35
C LYS A 158 -14.40 37.88 -2.02
N PRO A 159 -15.64 37.42 -2.26
CA PRO A 159 -16.00 36.02 -2.02
C PRO A 159 -15.23 35.04 -2.90
N LEU A 160 -15.08 35.32 -4.20
CA LEU A 160 -14.33 34.43 -5.09
C LEU A 160 -12.85 34.35 -4.68
N ALA A 161 -12.22 35.50 -4.41
CA ALA A 161 -10.81 35.55 -4.02
C ALA A 161 -10.55 34.77 -2.72
N THR A 162 -11.35 35.03 -1.69
CA THR A 162 -11.20 34.37 -0.38
C THR A 162 -11.53 32.88 -0.44
N GLY A 163 -12.60 32.49 -1.15
CA GLY A 163 -12.96 31.10 -1.38
C GLY A 163 -11.86 30.33 -2.12
N THR A 164 -11.31 30.91 -3.19
CA THR A 164 -10.22 30.30 -3.97
C THR A 164 -8.99 30.04 -3.11
N ILE A 165 -8.59 31.02 -2.28
CA ILE A 165 -7.41 30.90 -1.41
C ILE A 165 -7.63 29.83 -0.34
N CYS A 166 -8.77 29.83 0.35
CA CYS A 166 -9.08 28.82 1.36
C CYS A 166 -9.12 27.42 0.74
N ALA A 167 -9.86 27.24 -0.37
CA ALA A 167 -9.99 25.95 -1.04
C ALA A 167 -8.63 25.45 -1.54
N SER A 168 -7.83 26.33 -2.15
CA SER A 168 -6.50 25.97 -2.64
C SER A 168 -5.53 25.59 -1.52
N GLY A 169 -5.60 26.23 -0.35
CA GLY A 169 -4.75 25.87 0.78
C GLY A 169 -5.08 24.50 1.39
N THR A 170 -6.33 24.06 1.29
CA THR A 170 -6.72 22.71 1.75
C THR A 170 -6.24 21.58 0.84
N LEU A 171 -5.84 21.87 -0.41
CA LEU A 171 -5.35 20.85 -1.36
C LEU A 171 -4.12 20.08 -0.84
N GLY A 172 -3.35 20.64 0.10
CA GLY A 172 -2.19 19.97 0.71
C GLY A 172 -2.53 18.72 1.51
N GLN A 173 -3.81 18.51 1.83
CA GLN A 173 -4.25 17.28 2.46
C GLN A 173 -4.34 16.10 1.49
N ILE A 174 -4.53 16.35 0.19
CA ILE A 174 -4.73 15.29 -0.81
C ILE A 174 -3.64 15.25 -1.89
N ILE A 175 -3.03 16.39 -2.24
CA ILE A 175 -1.98 16.43 -3.27
C ILE A 175 -0.67 15.92 -2.67
N PRO A 176 -0.09 14.82 -3.21
CA PRO A 176 1.17 14.28 -2.71
C PRO A 176 2.38 15.17 -3.03
N PRO A 177 3.44 15.18 -2.19
CA PRO A 177 3.59 14.46 -0.92
C PRO A 177 2.82 15.11 0.25
N SER A 178 1.87 14.39 0.86
CA SER A 178 1.00 14.94 1.92
C SER A 178 1.27 14.29 3.27
N ILE A 179 1.45 15.10 4.32
CA ILE A 179 1.59 14.64 5.71
C ILE A 179 0.34 13.88 6.16
N VAL A 180 -0.84 14.33 5.73
CA VAL A 180 -2.13 13.68 6.03
C VAL A 180 -2.13 12.24 5.52
N LEU A 181 -1.73 12.04 4.27
CA LEU A 181 -1.68 10.72 3.65
C LEU A 181 -0.59 9.83 4.25
N ILE A 182 0.55 10.39 4.69
CA ILE A 182 1.59 9.62 5.39
C ILE A 182 1.02 9.04 6.70
N ILE A 183 0.32 9.86 7.48
CA ILE A 183 -0.23 9.44 8.77
C ILE A 183 -1.41 8.49 8.56
N LEU A 184 -2.32 8.79 7.63
CA LEU A 184 -3.40 7.86 7.28
C LEU A 184 -2.86 6.51 6.82
N ALA A 185 -1.77 6.47 6.04
CA ALA A 185 -1.16 5.21 5.62
C ALA A 185 -0.74 4.36 6.82
N ASP A 186 -0.05 4.95 7.79
CA ASP A 186 0.38 4.25 9.01
C ASP A 186 -0.80 3.72 9.83
N GLN A 187 -1.82 4.56 10.04
CA GLN A 187 -3.01 4.20 10.81
C GLN A 187 -3.85 3.13 10.09
N LEU A 188 -3.96 3.21 8.76
CA LEU A 188 -4.69 2.24 7.95
C LEU A 188 -3.95 0.91 7.79
N THR A 189 -2.63 0.90 7.81
CA THR A 189 -1.85 -0.35 7.88
C THR A 189 -2.18 -1.11 9.16
N SER A 190 -2.10 -0.43 10.31
CA SER A 190 -2.48 -1.04 11.58
C SER A 190 -3.96 -1.47 11.61
N ALA A 191 -4.85 -0.68 11.02
CA ALA A 191 -6.27 -1.02 10.94
C ALA A 191 -6.53 -2.23 10.01
N SER A 192 -5.77 -2.37 8.92
CA SER A 192 -5.88 -3.48 7.98
C SER A 192 -5.46 -4.80 8.63
N ASP A 193 -4.40 -4.78 9.45
CA ASP A 193 -3.94 -5.97 10.18
C ASP A 193 -4.97 -6.42 11.24
N GLN A 194 -5.61 -5.46 11.91
CA GLN A 194 -6.72 -5.72 12.82
C GLN A 194 -7.95 -6.28 12.07
N ALA A 195 -8.32 -5.68 10.94
CA ALA A 195 -9.40 -6.15 10.08
C ALA A 195 -9.14 -7.57 9.54
N SER A 196 -7.89 -7.88 9.15
CA SER A 196 -7.46 -9.23 8.76
C SER A 196 -7.69 -10.24 9.89
N THR A 197 -7.39 -9.85 11.14
CA THR A 197 -7.61 -10.69 12.32
C THR A 197 -9.11 -10.92 12.57
N ILE A 198 -9.93 -9.88 12.44
CA ILE A 198 -11.39 -9.98 12.54
C ILE A 198 -11.94 -10.94 11.46
N ARG A 199 -11.48 -10.81 10.21
CA ARG A 199 -11.87 -11.72 9.11
C ARG A 199 -11.46 -13.16 9.37
N LYS A 200 -10.23 -13.42 9.83
CA LYS A 200 -9.79 -14.78 10.17
C LYS A 200 -10.69 -15.41 11.25
N ALA A 201 -11.09 -14.65 12.26
CA ALA A 201 -12.02 -15.11 13.29
C ALA A 201 -13.41 -15.39 12.73
N ALA A 202 -13.94 -14.51 11.87
CA ALA A 202 -15.23 -14.69 11.21
C ALA A 202 -15.23 -15.92 10.29
N TYR A 203 -14.22 -16.07 9.44
CA TYR A 203 -14.07 -17.21 8.53
C TYR A 203 -14.00 -18.54 9.28
N LYS A 204 -13.21 -18.60 10.36
CA LYS A 204 -13.12 -19.78 11.23
C LYS A 204 -14.48 -20.14 11.85
N ALA A 205 -15.24 -19.14 12.29
CA ALA A 205 -16.57 -19.37 12.85
C ALA A 205 -17.59 -19.81 11.80
N ALA A 206 -17.44 -19.36 10.55
CA ALA A 206 -18.36 -19.64 9.46
C ALA A 206 -18.16 -21.02 8.81
N THR A 207 -16.90 -21.43 8.65
CA THR A 207 -16.50 -22.64 7.91
C THR A 207 -15.96 -23.76 8.81
N GLY A 208 -15.50 -23.42 10.03
CA GLY A 208 -14.78 -24.34 10.91
C GLY A 208 -13.29 -24.50 10.58
N GLU A 209 -12.80 -23.89 9.49
CA GLU A 209 -11.39 -23.97 9.08
C GLU A 209 -10.50 -22.98 9.84
N PHE A 210 -9.32 -23.43 10.28
CA PHE A 210 -8.40 -22.57 11.05
C PHE A 210 -7.58 -21.60 10.20
N SER A 211 -7.41 -21.88 8.90
CA SER A 211 -6.59 -21.09 7.99
C SER A 211 -7.45 -20.47 6.89
N MET A 212 -7.59 -19.15 6.91
CA MET A 212 -8.28 -18.41 5.86
C MET A 212 -7.39 -18.27 4.60
N PRO A 213 -7.92 -18.51 3.38
CA PRO A 213 -7.21 -18.25 2.14
C PRO A 213 -6.74 -16.78 2.02
N SER A 214 -5.54 -16.57 1.46
CA SER A 214 -4.94 -15.24 1.32
C SER A 214 -5.68 -14.28 0.39
N ILE A 215 -6.65 -14.78 -0.41
CA ILE A 215 -7.50 -13.98 -1.32
C ILE A 215 -8.61 -13.22 -0.57
N LEU A 216 -8.99 -13.70 0.63
CA LEU A 216 -10.02 -13.10 1.50
C LEU A 216 -9.42 -12.14 2.54
N ASP A 217 -8.10 -12.10 2.58
CA ASP A 217 -7.35 -11.28 3.51
C ASP A 217 -7.43 -9.80 3.15
N VAL A 218 -7.33 -8.94 4.16
CA VAL A 218 -7.31 -7.49 3.97
C VAL A 218 -5.89 -7.08 3.57
N THR A 219 -5.75 -6.39 2.43
CA THR A 219 -4.44 -5.91 2.00
C THR A 219 -4.05 -4.67 2.80
N SER A 220 -2.89 -4.73 3.46
CA SER A 220 -2.25 -3.56 4.05
C SER A 220 -1.86 -2.53 2.98
N THR A 221 -1.54 -1.32 3.42
CA THR A 221 -1.15 -0.18 2.56
C THR A 221 0.22 0.34 2.96
N SER A 222 0.80 1.19 2.11
CA SER A 222 1.99 1.99 2.39
C SER A 222 1.75 3.47 2.07
N ALA A 223 2.62 4.35 2.57
CA ALA A 223 2.55 5.78 2.26
C ALA A 223 2.74 6.07 0.77
N GLY A 224 3.59 5.29 0.07
CA GLY A 224 3.77 5.40 -1.37
C GLY A 224 2.51 5.03 -2.16
N GLU A 225 1.82 3.96 -1.76
CA GLU A 225 0.53 3.57 -2.36
C GLU A 225 -0.56 4.61 -2.12
N MET A 226 -0.59 5.22 -0.92
CA MET A 226 -1.50 6.31 -0.62
C MET A 226 -1.24 7.55 -1.49
N PHE A 227 0.03 7.90 -1.73
CA PHE A 227 0.38 8.99 -2.64
C PHE A 227 -0.07 8.69 -4.07
N MET A 228 0.21 7.48 -4.58
CA MET A 228 -0.25 7.06 -5.91
C MET A 228 -1.78 7.09 -6.01
N GLY A 229 -2.48 6.60 -4.99
CA GLY A 229 -3.95 6.56 -4.98
C GLY A 229 -4.62 7.92 -4.87
N ALA A 230 -3.98 8.89 -4.19
CA ALA A 230 -4.52 10.24 -4.04
C ALA A 230 -4.22 11.16 -5.24
N LEU A 231 -3.22 10.84 -6.07
CA LEU A 231 -2.78 11.70 -7.16
C LEU A 231 -3.89 12.03 -8.16
N VAL A 232 -4.59 11.01 -8.68
CA VAL A 232 -5.64 11.21 -9.67
C VAL A 232 -6.86 11.94 -9.07
N PRO A 233 -7.42 11.54 -7.92
CA PRO A 233 -8.45 12.32 -7.23
C PRO A 233 -8.07 13.77 -6.96
N GLY A 234 -6.82 14.01 -6.54
CA GLY A 234 -6.30 15.35 -6.29
C GLY A 234 -6.26 16.22 -7.55
N LEU A 235 -5.79 15.67 -8.68
CA LEU A 235 -5.79 16.36 -9.97
C LEU A 235 -7.23 16.63 -10.47
N VAL A 236 -8.16 15.70 -10.24
CA VAL A 236 -9.58 15.91 -10.56
C VAL A 236 -10.15 17.07 -9.75
N LEU A 237 -9.84 17.17 -8.46
CA LEU A 237 -10.27 18.28 -7.62
C LEU A 237 -9.69 19.62 -8.09
N VAL A 238 -8.40 19.66 -8.44
CA VAL A 238 -7.76 20.84 -9.05
C VAL A 238 -8.46 21.24 -10.35
N GLY A 239 -8.77 20.26 -11.21
CA GLY A 239 -9.52 20.46 -12.45
C GLY A 239 -10.91 21.05 -12.20
N LEU A 240 -11.66 20.51 -11.22
CA LEU A 240 -12.98 21.02 -10.83
C LEU A 240 -12.90 22.48 -10.35
N TYR A 241 -11.88 22.85 -9.58
CA TYR A 241 -11.69 24.22 -9.12
C TYR A 241 -11.39 25.18 -10.28
N ILE A 242 -10.52 24.78 -11.21
CA ILE A 242 -10.20 25.57 -12.41
C ILE A 242 -11.44 25.75 -13.28
N LEU A 243 -12.18 24.68 -13.53
CA LEU A 243 -13.44 24.71 -14.31
C LEU A 243 -14.47 25.65 -13.67
N TYR A 244 -14.61 25.61 -12.35
CA TYR A 244 -15.50 26.52 -11.63
C TYR A 244 -15.08 28.00 -11.78
N ILE A 245 -13.79 28.31 -11.63
CA ILE A 245 -13.28 29.68 -11.80
C ILE A 245 -13.52 30.19 -13.22
N LEU A 246 -13.25 29.35 -14.23
CA LEU A 246 -13.53 29.66 -15.63
C LEU A 246 -15.01 29.90 -15.88
N PHE A 247 -15.87 29.02 -15.35
CA PHE A 247 -17.32 29.16 -15.45
C PHE A 247 -17.80 30.48 -14.85
N VAL A 248 -17.35 30.84 -13.64
CA VAL A 248 -17.69 32.11 -13.00
C VAL A 248 -17.15 33.31 -13.79
N ALA A 249 -15.93 33.22 -14.34
CA ALA A 249 -15.33 34.28 -15.15
C ALA A 249 -16.09 34.52 -16.45
N ILE A 250 -16.66 33.48 -17.07
CA ILE A 250 -17.46 33.59 -18.29
C ILE A 250 -18.86 34.14 -17.97
N VAL A 251 -19.53 33.61 -16.95
CA VAL A 251 -20.91 33.99 -16.60
C VAL A 251 -20.98 35.35 -15.92
N LYS A 252 -19.97 35.70 -15.11
CA LYS A 252 -19.87 36.97 -14.39
C LYS A 252 -18.47 37.58 -14.56
N PRO A 253 -18.15 38.17 -15.73
CA PRO A 253 -16.83 38.73 -16.03
C PRO A 253 -16.33 39.76 -15.00
N GLY A 254 -17.23 40.54 -14.41
CA GLY A 254 -16.89 41.52 -13.37
C GLY A 254 -16.44 40.92 -12.04
N SER A 255 -16.64 39.61 -11.80
CA SER A 255 -16.21 38.94 -10.57
C SER A 255 -14.77 38.43 -10.63
N ALA A 256 -14.24 38.24 -11.83
CA ALA A 256 -12.92 37.66 -12.10
C ALA A 256 -12.30 38.27 -13.37
N PRO A 257 -12.02 39.59 -13.39
CA PRO A 257 -11.53 40.26 -14.59
C PRO A 257 -10.13 39.76 -15.00
N PRO A 258 -9.78 39.86 -16.29
CA PRO A 258 -8.42 39.59 -16.76
C PRO A 258 -7.45 40.65 -16.22
N VAL A 259 -6.24 40.23 -15.88
CA VAL A 259 -5.15 41.08 -15.40
C VAL A 259 -4.32 41.52 -16.60
N ARG A 260 -4.17 42.84 -16.80
CA ARG A 260 -3.29 43.37 -17.83
C ARG A 260 -1.83 43.11 -17.46
N TYR A 261 -1.12 42.40 -18.34
CA TYR A 261 0.34 42.34 -18.31
C TYR A 261 0.87 43.46 -19.20
N ASP A 262 1.61 44.40 -18.60
CA ASP A 262 2.12 45.59 -19.32
C ASP A 262 3.31 45.27 -20.25
N GLY A 263 3.83 44.03 -20.22
CA GLY A 263 4.94 43.57 -21.07
C GLY A 263 4.50 42.81 -22.33
N LYS A 264 5.47 42.44 -23.19
CA LYS A 264 5.24 41.59 -24.36
C LYS A 264 5.46 40.11 -24.03
N TYR A 265 4.64 39.24 -24.61
CA TYR A 265 4.79 37.78 -24.56
C TYR A 265 5.95 37.29 -25.46
N ASP A 266 7.16 37.76 -25.18
CA ASP A 266 8.37 37.45 -25.95
C ASP A 266 9.06 36.17 -25.46
N LYS A 267 10.05 35.65 -26.21
CA LYS A 267 10.88 34.51 -25.77
C LYS A 267 11.49 34.70 -24.38
N LYS A 268 11.83 35.94 -24.00
CA LYS A 268 12.35 36.27 -22.67
C LYS A 268 11.33 36.04 -21.56
N PHE A 269 10.06 36.38 -21.80
CA PHE A 269 8.97 36.17 -20.86
C PHE A 269 8.78 34.67 -20.57
N PHE A 270 8.68 33.86 -21.62
CA PHE A 270 8.58 32.41 -21.47
C PHE A 270 9.82 31.80 -20.81
N ALA A 271 11.02 32.32 -21.09
CA ALA A 271 12.24 31.89 -20.40
C ALA A 271 12.22 32.21 -18.89
N THR A 272 11.73 33.40 -18.50
CA THR A 272 11.59 33.78 -17.09
C THR A 272 10.57 32.90 -16.37
N ILE A 273 9.40 32.65 -16.97
CA ILE A 273 8.40 31.74 -16.39
C ILE A 273 8.97 30.33 -16.25
N PHE A 274 9.62 29.83 -17.31
CA PHE A 274 10.21 28.50 -17.30
C PHE A 274 11.27 28.37 -16.20
N MET A 275 12.15 29.36 -16.03
CA MET A 275 13.16 29.37 -14.97
C MET A 275 12.55 29.48 -13.56
N ALA A 276 11.40 30.14 -13.39
CA ALA A 276 10.71 30.24 -12.10
C ALA A 276 9.97 28.94 -11.73
N LEU A 277 9.36 28.27 -12.71
CA LEU A 277 8.54 27.08 -12.51
C LEU A 277 9.36 25.78 -12.44
N THR A 278 10.46 25.70 -13.20
CA THR A 278 11.23 24.46 -13.35
C THR A 278 11.80 23.95 -12.02
N PRO A 279 12.43 24.74 -11.14
CA PRO A 279 13.06 24.19 -9.95
C PRO A 279 12.08 23.55 -8.95
N PRO A 280 10.96 24.20 -8.57
CA PRO A 280 9.98 23.57 -7.67
C PRO A 280 9.34 22.33 -8.28
N LEU A 281 8.95 22.39 -9.56
CA LEU A 281 8.40 21.23 -10.25
C LEU A 281 9.41 20.08 -10.34
N THR A 282 10.67 20.38 -10.64
CA THR A 282 11.72 19.37 -10.72
C THR A 282 11.90 18.70 -9.37
N LEU A 283 11.90 19.45 -8.26
CA LEU A 283 11.98 18.84 -6.93
C LEU A 283 10.77 17.94 -6.64
N ILE A 284 9.56 18.42 -6.89
CA ILE A 284 8.32 17.66 -6.65
C ILE A 284 8.30 16.39 -7.51
N LEU A 285 8.61 16.51 -8.82
CA LEU A 285 8.65 15.38 -9.75
C LEU A 285 9.78 14.41 -9.42
N LEU A 286 10.92 14.87 -8.91
CA LEU A 286 12.01 14.01 -8.49
C LEU A 286 11.59 13.21 -7.24
N VAL A 287 11.06 13.88 -6.22
CA VAL A 287 10.58 13.25 -4.99
C VAL A 287 9.44 12.29 -5.29
N LEU A 288 8.35 12.79 -5.88
CA LEU A 288 7.16 11.99 -6.17
C LEU A 288 7.46 10.91 -7.21
N GLY A 289 8.22 11.22 -8.25
CA GLY A 289 8.64 10.26 -9.27
C GLY A 289 9.49 9.13 -8.69
N SER A 290 10.40 9.43 -7.75
CA SER A 290 11.18 8.38 -7.08
C SER A 290 10.32 7.45 -6.22
N ILE A 291 9.24 7.96 -5.62
CA ILE A 291 8.26 7.16 -4.87
C ILE A 291 7.40 6.33 -5.83
N ILE A 292 6.83 6.95 -6.86
CA ILE A 292 5.95 6.30 -7.83
C ILE A 292 6.70 5.23 -8.64
N MET A 293 7.95 5.47 -9.01
CA MET A 293 8.77 4.47 -9.72
C MET A 293 9.31 3.38 -8.78
N GLY A 294 9.07 3.47 -7.47
CA GLY A 294 9.61 2.53 -6.48
C GLY A 294 11.12 2.58 -6.33
N VAL A 295 11.78 3.64 -6.81
CA VAL A 295 13.24 3.84 -6.71
C VAL A 295 13.65 4.21 -5.29
N ALA A 296 12.82 5.01 -4.62
CA ALA A 296 13.06 5.47 -3.26
C ALA A 296 11.82 5.25 -2.39
N THR A 297 12.05 4.85 -1.14
CA THR A 297 11.00 4.86 -0.10
C THR A 297 10.65 6.29 0.30
N VAL A 298 9.52 6.50 0.99
CA VAL A 298 9.01 7.84 1.31
C VAL A 298 9.98 8.67 2.18
N ASN A 299 10.73 8.03 3.09
CA ASN A 299 11.79 8.67 3.88
C ASN A 299 13.04 9.04 3.04
N GLN A 300 13.45 8.18 2.12
CA GLN A 300 14.55 8.46 1.18
C GLN A 300 14.18 9.61 0.25
N ALA A 301 12.99 9.58 -0.33
CA ALA A 301 12.46 10.67 -1.15
C ALA A 301 12.33 11.98 -0.36
N GLY A 302 11.85 11.92 0.89
CA GLY A 302 11.82 13.09 1.79
C GLY A 302 13.21 13.67 2.05
N SER A 303 14.25 12.82 2.17
CA SER A 303 15.64 13.27 2.35
C SER A 303 16.15 14.00 1.11
N VAL A 304 15.85 13.47 -0.09
CA VAL A 304 16.18 14.14 -1.35
C VAL A 304 15.43 15.47 -1.47
N GLY A 305 14.17 15.51 -1.06
CA GLY A 305 13.35 16.71 -0.95
C GLY A 305 13.98 17.79 -0.07
N ALA A 306 14.36 17.44 1.16
CA ALA A 306 15.00 18.33 2.12
C ALA A 306 16.34 18.90 1.60
N VAL A 307 17.20 18.03 1.04
CA VAL A 307 18.47 18.45 0.44
C VAL A 307 18.25 19.36 -0.77
N GLY A 308 17.30 19.01 -1.64
CA GLY A 308 16.94 19.81 -2.81
C GLY A 308 16.40 21.18 -2.42
N ALA A 309 15.58 21.27 -1.37
CA ALA A 309 15.08 22.54 -0.83
C ALA A 309 16.21 23.41 -0.26
N ILE A 310 17.22 22.82 0.41
CA ILE A 310 18.42 23.55 0.87
C ILE A 310 19.20 24.13 -0.32
N ILE A 311 19.42 23.33 -1.35
CA ILE A 311 20.12 23.78 -2.57
C ILE A 311 19.35 24.92 -3.23
N MET A 312 18.02 24.79 -3.32
CA MET A 312 17.16 25.81 -3.90
C MET A 312 17.14 27.11 -3.12
N GLY A 313 16.94 27.04 -1.80
CA GLY A 313 17.07 28.20 -0.93
C GLY A 313 18.44 28.86 -1.06
N GLY A 314 19.51 28.07 -1.16
CA GLY A 314 20.89 28.54 -1.22
C GLY A 314 21.23 29.40 -2.46
N TYR A 315 20.64 29.12 -3.62
CA TYR A 315 20.81 29.99 -4.80
C TYR A 315 19.75 31.10 -4.83
N ARG A 316 18.50 30.83 -4.43
CA ARG A 316 17.43 31.84 -4.51
C ARG A 316 17.70 33.02 -3.58
N LEU A 317 18.15 32.75 -2.36
CA LEU A 317 18.50 33.79 -1.39
C LEU A 317 19.78 34.56 -1.75
N TYR A 318 20.58 34.06 -2.69
CA TYR A 318 21.84 34.68 -3.13
C TYR A 318 21.74 35.20 -4.57
N GLU A 319 20.57 35.70 -4.97
CA GLU A 319 20.32 36.24 -6.30
C GLU A 319 21.22 37.45 -6.63
N GLY A 320 21.56 37.62 -7.92
CA GLY A 320 22.29 38.78 -8.42
C GLY A 320 23.83 38.70 -8.35
N LYS A 321 24.42 37.55 -8.01
CA LYS A 321 25.89 37.36 -7.91
C LYS A 321 26.39 36.27 -8.85
N LYS A 322 27.66 36.34 -9.29
CA LYS A 322 28.21 35.33 -10.24
C LYS A 322 28.22 33.90 -9.68
N SER A 323 28.35 33.73 -8.37
CA SER A 323 28.40 32.41 -7.72
C SER A 323 27.03 31.86 -7.31
N THR A 324 25.92 32.49 -7.72
CA THR A 324 24.55 32.10 -7.32
C THR A 324 24.28 30.61 -7.58
N TYR A 325 24.47 30.14 -8.81
CA TYR A 325 24.10 28.76 -9.21
C TYR A 325 25.21 27.71 -9.01
N TYR A 326 26.41 28.08 -8.56
CA TYR A 326 27.53 27.14 -8.46
C TYR A 326 27.25 25.91 -7.58
N PRO A 327 26.64 26.03 -6.39
CA PRO A 327 26.31 24.85 -5.58
C PRO A 327 25.30 23.94 -6.28
N ALA A 328 24.28 24.51 -6.95
CA ALA A 328 23.27 23.73 -7.65
C ALA A 328 23.84 22.99 -8.85
N ILE A 329 24.71 23.65 -9.64
CA ILE A 329 25.40 23.01 -10.77
C ILE A 329 26.31 21.88 -10.28
N LEU A 330 27.06 22.11 -9.19
CA LEU A 330 27.93 21.08 -8.59
C LEU A 330 27.11 19.87 -8.11
N ALA A 331 25.96 20.10 -7.48
CA ALA A 331 25.05 19.03 -7.07
C ALA A 331 24.50 18.24 -8.28
N ILE A 332 24.01 18.93 -9.31
CA ILE A 332 23.48 18.27 -10.52
C ILE A 332 24.58 17.46 -11.22
N CYS A 333 25.78 18.05 -11.42
CA CYS A 333 26.90 17.34 -12.03
C CYS A 333 27.33 16.11 -11.23
N SER A 334 27.43 16.22 -9.90
CA SER A 334 27.79 15.08 -9.05
C SER A 334 26.73 13.97 -9.08
N THR A 335 25.44 14.30 -9.07
CA THR A 335 24.36 13.30 -9.21
C THR A 335 24.38 12.63 -10.59
N ILE A 336 24.60 13.37 -11.68
CA ILE A 336 24.74 12.80 -13.03
C ILE A 336 25.94 11.85 -13.09
N ILE A 337 27.09 12.26 -12.55
CA ILE A 337 28.29 11.41 -12.50
C ILE A 337 28.00 10.12 -11.73
N LEU A 338 27.31 10.21 -10.58
CA LEU A 338 26.90 9.02 -9.82
C LEU A 338 25.97 8.10 -10.60
N GLY A 339 24.97 8.66 -11.30
CA GLY A 339 24.07 7.90 -12.16
C GLY A 339 24.79 7.18 -13.29
N ILE A 340 25.77 7.84 -13.93
CA ILE A 340 26.60 7.24 -14.96
C ILE A 340 27.44 6.08 -14.36
N ILE A 341 28.09 6.29 -13.21
CA ILE A 341 28.90 5.25 -12.57
C ILE A 341 28.05 4.03 -12.22
N LEU A 342 26.85 4.23 -11.67
CA LEU A 342 25.91 3.15 -11.32
C LEU A 342 25.45 2.34 -12.55
N SER A 343 25.48 2.92 -13.75
CA SER A 343 25.16 2.20 -15.00
C SER A 343 26.29 1.27 -15.47
N PHE A 344 27.54 1.49 -15.03
CA PHE A 344 28.71 0.73 -15.48
C PHE A 344 29.35 -0.14 -14.38
N PHE A 345 29.17 0.21 -13.11
CA PHE A 345 29.81 -0.47 -11.97
C PHE A 345 28.79 -0.86 -10.89
N ASP A 346 28.94 -2.06 -10.33
CA ASP A 346 28.15 -2.51 -9.17
C ASP A 346 28.85 -2.04 -7.88
N LEU A 347 28.37 -0.93 -7.31
CA LEU A 347 28.97 -0.27 -6.16
C LEU A 347 28.59 -0.96 -4.84
N ASN A 348 28.91 -2.25 -4.71
CA ASN A 348 28.69 -3.00 -3.47
C ASN A 348 29.98 -3.10 -2.64
N ILE A 349 30.09 -2.25 -1.60
CA ILE A 349 31.25 -2.22 -0.68
C ILE A 349 31.46 -3.57 0.03
N LYS A 350 30.40 -4.38 0.22
CA LYS A 350 30.50 -5.69 0.87
C LYS A 350 30.92 -6.82 -0.10
N SER A 351 30.91 -6.59 -1.41
CA SER A 351 31.18 -7.61 -2.44
C SER A 351 32.07 -7.06 -3.56
N ILE A 352 33.25 -6.55 -3.20
CA ILE A 352 34.20 -5.94 -4.15
C ILE A 352 34.85 -7.03 -5.02
N LYS A 353 34.67 -6.96 -6.35
CA LYS A 353 35.43 -7.78 -7.32
C LYS A 353 36.69 -7.04 -7.79
N PRO A 354 37.73 -7.74 -8.29
CA PRO A 354 38.90 -7.10 -8.88
C PRO A 354 38.50 -6.36 -10.16
N GLY A 355 38.37 -5.03 -10.08
CA GLY A 355 37.89 -4.16 -11.16
C GLY A 355 36.95 -3.05 -10.67
N ASP A 356 36.20 -3.30 -9.60
CA ASP A 356 35.19 -2.37 -9.07
C ASP A 356 35.80 -1.21 -8.26
N GLY A 357 37.09 -1.30 -7.90
CA GLY A 357 37.79 -0.30 -7.08
C GLY A 357 37.86 1.08 -7.74
N ILE A 358 37.95 1.15 -9.08
CA ILE A 358 37.96 2.43 -9.81
C ILE A 358 36.58 3.08 -9.75
N GLY A 359 35.50 2.27 -9.92
CA GLY A 359 34.12 2.73 -9.79
C GLY A 359 33.84 3.31 -8.40
N ILE A 360 34.28 2.62 -7.34
CA ILE A 360 34.13 3.07 -5.95
C ILE A 360 34.92 4.37 -5.71
N PHE A 361 36.14 4.49 -6.23
CA PHE A 361 36.94 5.71 -6.09
C PHE A 361 36.26 6.91 -6.77
N MET A 362 35.83 6.77 -8.02
CA MET A 362 35.10 7.84 -8.73
C MET A 362 33.78 8.19 -8.04
N ALA A 363 33.05 7.20 -7.54
CA ALA A 363 31.83 7.42 -6.78
C ALA A 363 32.11 8.20 -5.49
N SER A 364 33.19 7.91 -4.78
CA SER A 364 33.53 8.63 -3.55
C SER A 364 33.87 10.11 -3.81
N ILE A 365 34.56 10.43 -4.92
CA ILE A 365 34.79 11.81 -5.37
C ILE A 365 33.46 12.50 -5.70
N ALA A 366 32.58 11.83 -6.43
CA ALA A 366 31.28 12.39 -6.79
C ALA A 366 30.41 12.65 -5.55
N VAL A 367 30.38 11.73 -4.58
CA VAL A 367 29.72 11.94 -3.27
C VAL A 367 30.35 13.11 -2.51
N ALA A 368 31.67 13.25 -2.50
CA ALA A 368 32.34 14.38 -1.84
C ALA A 368 31.95 15.72 -2.49
N MET A 369 31.88 15.79 -3.83
CA MET A 369 31.41 16.97 -4.55
C MET A 369 29.96 17.31 -4.19
N LEU A 370 29.08 16.30 -4.09
CA LEU A 370 27.69 16.47 -3.69
C LEU A 370 27.61 17.03 -2.26
N LEU A 371 28.37 16.48 -1.32
CA LEU A 371 28.41 16.97 0.08
C LEU A 371 28.91 18.41 0.16
N ILE A 372 29.93 18.78 -0.62
CA ILE A 372 30.42 20.17 -0.69
C ILE A 372 29.31 21.10 -1.20
N ALA A 373 28.56 20.70 -2.23
CA ALA A 373 27.45 21.47 -2.75
C ALA A 373 26.35 21.70 -1.68
N VAL A 374 25.98 20.65 -0.95
CA VAL A 374 24.97 20.71 0.11
C VAL A 374 25.44 21.58 1.27
N ILE A 375 26.67 21.39 1.76
CA ILE A 375 27.25 22.19 2.85
C ILE A 375 27.36 23.66 2.45
N TRP A 376 27.77 23.95 1.21
CA TRP A 376 27.85 25.33 0.72
C TRP A 376 26.46 25.96 0.70
N SER A 377 25.45 25.24 0.21
CA SER A 377 24.07 25.72 0.16
C SER A 377 23.51 25.94 1.56
N ALA A 378 23.69 24.99 2.47
CA ALA A 378 23.29 25.09 3.87
C ALA A 378 23.95 26.30 4.56
N ARG A 379 25.25 26.53 4.32
CA ARG A 379 25.97 27.70 4.87
C ARG A 379 25.40 29.03 4.35
N ARG A 380 24.91 29.09 3.11
CA ARG A 380 24.25 30.30 2.58
C ARG A 380 22.92 30.53 3.27
N VAL A 381 22.07 29.51 3.33
CA VAL A 381 20.74 29.63 3.97
C VAL A 381 20.85 29.89 5.47
N TYR A 382 21.91 29.42 6.12
CA TYR A 382 22.21 29.75 7.51
C TYR A 382 22.67 31.21 7.69
N LYS A 383 23.54 31.71 6.80
CA LYS A 383 24.09 33.07 6.93
C LYS A 383 23.15 34.18 6.48
N ILE A 384 22.25 33.90 5.54
CA ILE A 384 21.33 34.89 4.97
C ILE A 384 20.04 34.83 5.77
N ASP A 385 19.72 35.95 6.44
CA ASP A 385 18.49 36.14 7.24
C ASP A 385 18.23 35.06 8.30
N ASN A 386 19.25 34.28 8.68
CA ASN A 386 19.16 33.16 9.62
C ASN A 386 18.07 32.13 9.27
N ILE A 387 17.72 32.02 7.98
CA ILE A 387 16.57 31.24 7.50
C ILE A 387 16.66 29.77 7.90
N LEU A 388 17.85 29.16 7.84
CA LEU A 388 18.00 27.75 8.22
C LEU A 388 17.61 27.51 9.68
N ASN A 389 17.94 28.43 10.60
CA ASN A 389 17.60 28.28 12.01
C ASN A 389 16.09 28.42 12.21
N ASP A 390 15.47 29.41 11.58
CA ASP A 390 14.01 29.59 11.62
C ASP A 390 13.28 28.35 11.07
N VAL A 391 13.73 27.81 9.94
CA VAL A 391 13.20 26.58 9.34
C VAL A 391 13.37 25.40 10.29
N MET A 392 14.54 25.22 10.92
CA MET A 392 14.79 24.13 11.88
C MET A 392 13.91 24.25 13.13
N VAL A 393 13.73 25.45 13.67
CA VAL A 393 12.88 25.70 14.84
C VAL A 393 11.41 25.43 14.51
N GLU A 394 10.93 25.93 13.37
CA GLU A 394 9.54 25.73 12.93
C GLU A 394 9.26 24.26 12.59
N THR A 395 10.21 23.58 11.95
CA THR A 395 10.16 22.13 11.70
C THR A 395 10.09 21.36 13.01
N SER A 396 10.96 21.69 13.97
CA SER A 396 11.01 21.00 15.26
C SER A 396 9.72 21.18 16.05
N LYS A 397 9.17 22.40 16.09
CA LYS A 397 7.89 22.69 16.76
C LYS A 397 6.74 21.90 16.15
N THR A 398 6.61 21.92 14.83
CA THR A 398 5.55 21.21 14.11
C THR A 398 5.66 19.70 14.28
N THR A 399 6.89 19.19 14.19
CA THR A 399 7.22 17.77 14.38
C THR A 399 6.89 17.33 15.81
N CYS A 400 7.35 18.06 16.83
CA CYS A 400 7.02 17.76 18.22
C CYS A 400 5.51 17.76 18.50
N MET A 401 4.76 18.70 17.91
CA MET A 401 3.31 18.73 18.03
C MET A 401 2.67 17.45 17.47
N VAL A 402 3.02 17.07 16.23
CA VAL A 402 2.51 15.85 15.58
C VAL A 402 2.84 14.61 16.41
N PHE A 403 4.09 14.50 16.87
CA PHE A 403 4.54 13.36 17.65
C PHE A 403 3.86 13.27 19.02
N ILE A 404 3.72 14.37 19.77
CA ILE A 404 3.01 14.33 21.06
C ILE A 404 1.53 13.94 20.87
N ILE A 405 0.88 14.37 19.79
CA ILE A 405 -0.47 13.94 19.45
C ILE A 405 -0.52 12.42 19.22
N LEU A 406 0.44 11.86 18.48
CA LEU A 406 0.55 10.40 18.26
C LEU A 406 0.68 9.63 19.59
N ILE A 407 1.49 10.14 20.52
CA ILE A 407 1.64 9.59 21.88
C ILE A 407 0.30 9.64 22.63
N GLY A 408 -0.34 10.82 22.61
CA GLY A 408 -1.60 11.07 23.27
C GLY A 408 -2.70 10.14 22.81
N ALA A 409 -2.78 9.90 21.51
CA ALA A 409 -3.76 9.03 20.90
C ALA A 409 -3.52 7.54 21.20
N ALA A 410 -2.27 7.09 21.33
CA ALA A 410 -1.97 5.72 21.78
C ALA A 410 -2.50 5.47 23.21
N MET A 411 -2.33 6.47 24.10
CA MET A 411 -2.86 6.40 25.46
C MET A 411 -4.40 6.47 25.48
N LEU A 412 -4.98 7.36 24.66
CA LEU A 412 -6.43 7.47 24.51
C LEU A 412 -7.04 6.17 23.98
N THR A 413 -6.44 5.56 22.95
CA THR A 413 -6.90 4.28 22.39
C THR A 413 -6.86 3.19 23.43
N SER A 414 -5.82 3.17 24.29
CA SER A 414 -5.74 2.24 25.41
C SER A 414 -6.86 2.45 26.43
N ALA A 415 -7.10 3.70 26.85
CA ALA A 415 -8.20 4.02 27.77
C ALA A 415 -9.58 3.68 27.18
N PHE A 416 -9.79 4.05 25.91
CA PHE A 416 -11.02 3.78 25.16
C PHE A 416 -11.30 2.28 25.07
N ARG A 417 -10.28 1.47 24.76
CA ARG A 417 -10.35 0.00 24.79
C ARG A 417 -10.63 -0.54 26.18
N GLY A 418 -9.93 -0.02 27.20
CA GLY A 418 -10.10 -0.47 28.58
C GLY A 418 -11.51 -0.26 29.13
N PHE A 419 -12.23 0.75 28.66
CA PHE A 419 -13.63 0.99 29.01
C PHE A 419 -14.65 0.40 28.02
N GLY A 420 -14.20 -0.41 27.05
CA GLY A 420 -15.09 -1.11 26.10
C GLY A 420 -15.61 -0.25 24.95
N GLY A 421 -14.99 0.91 24.69
CA GLY A 421 -15.43 1.81 23.63
C GLY A 421 -15.37 1.20 22.23
N GLU A 422 -14.39 0.32 21.96
CA GLU A 422 -14.25 -0.34 20.65
C GLU A 422 -15.44 -1.26 20.37
N GLU A 423 -15.84 -2.09 21.34
CA GLU A 423 -16.97 -2.99 21.19
C GLU A 423 -18.30 -2.20 21.11
N LEU A 424 -18.42 -1.07 21.83
CA LEU A 424 -19.56 -0.17 21.71
C LEU A 424 -19.71 0.39 20.28
N VAL A 425 -18.63 0.91 19.69
CA VAL A 425 -18.66 1.47 18.33
C VAL A 425 -18.93 0.37 17.31
N LYS A 426 -18.30 -0.80 17.48
CA LYS A 426 -18.53 -1.96 16.63
C LYS A 426 -19.99 -2.43 16.69
N HIS A 427 -20.59 -2.58 17.86
CA HIS A 427 -22.00 -2.94 18.00
C HIS A 427 -22.92 -1.88 17.40
N PHE A 428 -22.64 -0.59 17.62
CA PHE A 428 -23.41 0.49 17.02
C PHE A 428 -23.39 0.41 15.50
N LEU A 429 -22.20 0.36 14.88
CA LEU A 429 -22.06 0.31 13.43
C LEU A 429 -22.64 -0.98 12.83
N THR A 430 -22.42 -2.13 13.46
CA THR A 430 -22.94 -3.43 12.99
C THR A 430 -24.45 -3.58 13.19
N SER A 431 -25.06 -2.81 14.09
CA SER A 431 -26.53 -2.80 14.28
C SER A 431 -27.28 -1.99 13.21
N LEU A 432 -26.57 -1.14 12.46
CA LEU A 432 -27.19 -0.32 11.41
C LEU A 432 -27.66 -1.19 10.24
N THR A 433 -28.90 -0.95 9.81
CA THR A 433 -29.46 -1.59 8.62
C THR A 433 -28.89 -0.93 7.36
N GLY A 434 -28.49 -1.74 6.38
CA GLY A 434 -27.94 -1.25 5.10
C GLY A 434 -26.45 -1.54 4.83
N GLY A 435 -25.82 -2.38 5.66
CA GLY A 435 -24.49 -2.94 5.41
C GLY A 435 -23.35 -1.90 5.34
N PHE A 436 -22.30 -2.24 4.60
CA PHE A 436 -21.10 -1.41 4.46
C PHE A 436 -21.39 0.06 4.12
N TRP A 437 -22.27 0.34 3.15
CA TRP A 437 -22.48 1.71 2.65
C TRP A 437 -23.10 2.62 3.70
N VAL A 438 -24.03 2.11 4.51
CA VAL A 438 -24.63 2.90 5.61
C VAL A 438 -23.60 3.14 6.70
N GLN A 439 -22.82 2.11 7.09
CA GLN A 439 -21.73 2.27 8.05
C GLN A 439 -20.71 3.29 7.57
N PHE A 440 -20.29 3.20 6.31
CA PHE A 440 -19.37 4.11 5.67
C PHE A 440 -19.89 5.55 5.67
N MET A 441 -21.15 5.78 5.26
CA MET A 441 -21.75 7.12 5.26
C MET A 441 -21.84 7.72 6.67
N VAL A 442 -22.23 6.92 7.66
CA VAL A 442 -22.30 7.37 9.06
C VAL A 442 -20.91 7.73 9.58
N VAL A 443 -19.90 6.90 9.33
CA VAL A 443 -18.51 7.18 9.71
C VAL A 443 -17.99 8.44 9.03
N MET A 444 -18.22 8.60 7.72
CA MET A 444 -17.83 9.81 6.99
C MET A 444 -18.53 11.05 7.53
N ALA A 445 -19.82 10.98 7.85
CA ALA A 445 -20.56 12.09 8.47
C ALA A 445 -20.01 12.46 9.85
N VAL A 446 -19.70 11.47 10.69
CA VAL A 446 -19.10 11.70 12.01
C VAL A 446 -17.72 12.34 11.87
N MET A 447 -16.85 11.82 11.00
CA MET A 447 -15.53 12.41 10.75
C MET A 447 -15.62 13.82 10.20
N PHE A 448 -16.60 14.09 9.33
CA PHE A 448 -16.87 15.43 8.80
C PHE A 448 -17.26 16.41 9.89
N VAL A 449 -18.16 16.02 10.81
CA VAL A 449 -18.57 16.90 11.92
C VAL A 449 -17.44 17.08 12.95
N LEU A 450 -16.69 16.02 13.27
CA LEU A 450 -15.56 16.11 14.19
C LEU A 450 -14.46 17.03 13.66
N GLY A 451 -14.24 17.05 12.35
CA GLY A 451 -13.26 17.93 11.71
C GLY A 451 -13.57 19.42 11.80
N PHE A 452 -14.73 19.82 12.35
CA PHE A 452 -15.03 21.20 12.68
C PHE A 452 -14.30 21.67 13.94
N PHE A 453 -14.09 20.76 14.88
CA PHE A 453 -13.55 21.08 16.20
C PHE A 453 -12.12 20.55 16.39
N ILE A 454 -11.77 19.51 15.64
CA ILE A 454 -10.56 18.73 15.83
C ILE A 454 -9.75 18.78 14.53
N ASP A 455 -8.43 18.96 14.63
CA ASP A 455 -7.53 18.95 13.49
C ASP A 455 -7.41 17.51 12.90
N PHE A 456 -6.99 17.40 11.64
CA PHE A 456 -7.02 16.16 10.88
C PHE A 456 -6.07 15.13 11.48
N LEU A 457 -4.97 15.57 12.11
CA LEU A 457 -3.97 14.72 12.74
C LEU A 457 -4.61 13.91 13.85
N GLU A 458 -5.38 14.56 14.70
CA GLU A 458 -6.09 13.95 15.80
C GLU A 458 -7.17 13.00 15.30
N ILE A 459 -7.95 13.38 14.27
CA ILE A 459 -8.96 12.48 13.71
C ILE A 459 -8.31 11.25 13.09
N ALA A 460 -7.21 11.43 12.36
CA ALA A 460 -6.46 10.34 11.74
C ALA A 460 -5.92 9.35 12.78
N VAL A 461 -5.49 9.82 13.96
CA VAL A 461 -4.87 8.93 14.97
C VAL A 461 -5.88 8.44 16.00
N VAL A 462 -6.97 9.17 16.25
CA VAL A 462 -8.00 8.76 17.24
C VAL A 462 -9.14 8.01 16.57
N VAL A 463 -9.74 8.55 15.51
CA VAL A 463 -10.98 8.01 14.95
C VAL A 463 -10.69 6.86 13.99
N VAL A 464 -9.70 7.00 13.10
CA VAL A 464 -9.41 5.99 12.05
C VAL A 464 -9.08 4.61 12.65
N PRO A 465 -8.23 4.47 13.69
CA PRO A 465 -7.96 3.15 14.27
C PRO A 465 -9.18 2.48 14.91
N ILE A 466 -10.21 3.25 15.27
CA ILE A 466 -11.45 2.72 15.83
C ILE A 466 -12.39 2.27 14.70
N VAL A 467 -12.61 3.11 13.69
CA VAL A 467 -13.64 2.86 12.66
C VAL A 467 -13.13 2.06 11.46
N ALA A 468 -11.87 2.22 11.07
CA ALA A 468 -11.32 1.60 9.87
C ALA A 468 -11.21 0.07 9.96
N PRO A 469 -10.81 -0.55 11.09
CA PRO A 469 -10.80 -2.01 11.19
C PRO A 469 -12.18 -2.61 10.97
N ILE A 470 -13.23 -1.94 11.46
CA ILE A 470 -14.63 -2.37 11.33
C ILE A 470 -15.06 -2.32 9.86
N LEU A 471 -14.80 -1.19 9.18
CA LEU A 471 -15.14 -1.00 7.77
C LEU A 471 -14.35 -1.92 6.83
N LEU A 472 -13.05 -2.13 7.10
CA LEU A 472 -12.19 -2.99 6.29
C LEU A 472 -12.46 -4.48 6.53
N ALA A 473 -12.97 -4.85 7.71
CA ALA A 473 -13.33 -6.23 8.02
C ALA A 473 -14.56 -6.69 7.23
N ASP A 474 -15.48 -5.79 6.86
CA ASP A 474 -16.70 -6.14 6.13
C ASP A 474 -16.36 -6.80 4.77
N PRO A 475 -16.77 -8.07 4.56
CA PRO A 475 -16.50 -8.80 3.32
C PRO A 475 -17.43 -8.39 2.18
N GLY A 476 -18.54 -7.70 2.45
CA GLY A 476 -19.56 -7.35 1.45
C GLY A 476 -19.08 -6.35 0.40
N ALA A 477 -18.33 -5.34 0.82
CA ALA A 477 -17.72 -4.37 -0.09
C ALA A 477 -16.24 -4.65 -0.36
N ASN A 478 -15.51 -5.26 0.59
CA ASN A 478 -14.06 -5.52 0.49
C ASN A 478 -13.26 -4.34 -0.07
N VAL A 479 -13.40 -3.18 0.59
CA VAL A 479 -12.69 -1.98 0.20
C VAL A 479 -11.20 -2.06 0.51
N THR A 480 -10.39 -1.34 -0.26
CA THR A 480 -8.94 -1.26 -0.02
C THR A 480 -8.65 -0.18 1.01
N ALA A 481 -7.60 -0.37 1.81
CA ALA A 481 -7.13 0.64 2.74
C ALA A 481 -6.76 1.96 2.03
N VAL A 482 -6.13 1.89 0.85
CA VAL A 482 -5.80 3.06 0.03
C VAL A 482 -7.05 3.88 -0.31
N TRP A 483 -8.12 3.23 -0.80
CA TRP A 483 -9.37 3.89 -1.14
C TRP A 483 -10.02 4.53 0.08
N LEU A 484 -10.10 3.80 1.19
CA LEU A 484 -10.67 4.33 2.44
C LEU A 484 -9.90 5.56 2.91
N GLY A 485 -8.56 5.52 2.86
CA GLY A 485 -7.73 6.65 3.26
C GLY A 485 -7.85 7.87 2.36
N VAL A 486 -7.97 7.68 1.03
CA VAL A 486 -8.24 8.79 0.11
C VAL A 486 -9.62 9.42 0.38
N MET A 487 -10.64 8.59 0.64
CA MET A 487 -11.97 9.07 1.00
C MET A 487 -11.97 9.86 2.32
N VAL A 488 -11.28 9.34 3.34
CA VAL A 488 -11.06 10.06 4.61
C VAL A 488 -10.34 11.39 4.36
N GLY A 489 -9.27 11.41 3.57
CA GLY A 489 -8.53 12.62 3.24
C GLY A 489 -9.39 13.69 2.56
N LEU A 490 -10.17 13.33 1.54
CA LEU A 490 -11.10 14.23 0.87
C LEU A 490 -12.21 14.75 1.81
N ASN A 491 -12.71 13.88 2.70
CA ASN A 491 -13.74 14.25 3.66
C ASN A 491 -13.21 15.26 4.70
N LEU A 492 -12.03 15.00 5.27
CA LEU A 492 -11.36 15.91 6.21
C LEU A 492 -11.04 17.25 5.54
N GLN A 493 -10.64 17.22 4.28
CA GLN A 493 -10.41 18.44 3.49
C GLN A 493 -11.67 19.30 3.37
N THR A 494 -12.81 18.65 3.16
CA THR A 494 -14.12 19.32 3.05
C THR A 494 -14.54 19.92 4.39
N SER A 495 -14.31 19.19 5.48
CA SER A 495 -14.58 19.68 6.83
C SER A 495 -13.80 20.97 7.14
N PHE A 496 -12.52 21.02 6.76
CA PHE A 496 -11.64 22.17 7.01
C PHE A 496 -12.07 23.46 6.29
N LEU A 497 -12.94 23.33 5.29
CA LEU A 497 -13.48 24.43 4.50
C LEU A 497 -14.90 24.84 4.92
N THR A 498 -15.57 24.09 5.81
CA THR A 498 -17.00 24.25 6.09
C THR A 498 -17.31 25.29 7.17
N PRO A 499 -18.06 26.38 6.88
CA PRO A 499 -18.48 27.35 7.88
C PRO A 499 -19.41 26.76 8.94
N PRO A 500 -19.45 27.33 10.17
CA PRO A 500 -18.66 28.46 10.64
C PRO A 500 -17.24 28.08 11.11
N PHE A 501 -16.94 26.79 11.21
CA PHE A 501 -15.78 26.28 11.96
C PHE A 501 -14.54 25.93 11.13
N GLY A 502 -14.61 25.97 9.80
CA GLY A 502 -13.51 25.56 8.94
C GLY A 502 -12.18 26.29 9.25
N PHE A 503 -11.17 25.53 9.69
CA PHE A 503 -9.85 26.06 10.06
C PHE A 503 -9.24 26.94 8.97
N ALA A 504 -9.35 26.54 7.70
CA ALA A 504 -8.85 27.33 6.58
C ALA A 504 -9.50 28.72 6.50
N LEU A 505 -10.79 28.83 6.87
CA LEU A 505 -11.51 30.11 6.87
C LEU A 505 -10.99 31.03 7.98
N PHE A 506 -10.70 30.48 9.16
CA PHE A 506 -10.15 31.24 10.28
C PHE A 506 -8.71 31.67 10.05
N TYR A 507 -7.88 30.79 9.48
CA TYR A 507 -6.51 31.13 9.11
C TYR A 507 -6.47 32.27 8.10
N LEU A 508 -7.32 32.22 7.06
CA LEU A 508 -7.43 33.33 6.13
C LEU A 508 -7.96 34.59 6.82
N ARG A 509 -8.97 34.48 7.69
CA ARG A 509 -9.50 35.62 8.43
C ARG A 509 -8.43 36.29 9.28
N GLY A 510 -7.50 35.53 9.86
CA GLY A 510 -6.37 36.04 10.66
C GLY A 510 -5.45 36.99 9.91
N VAL A 511 -5.33 36.83 8.58
CA VAL A 511 -4.48 37.68 7.71
C VAL A 511 -5.26 38.59 6.76
N ALA A 512 -6.56 38.37 6.59
CA ALA A 512 -7.37 39.14 5.66
C ALA A 512 -7.55 40.60 6.14
N PRO A 513 -7.43 41.60 5.23
CA PRO A 513 -7.62 43.00 5.56
C PRO A 513 -9.07 43.29 5.97
N ALA A 514 -9.29 44.32 6.79
CA ALA A 514 -10.62 44.67 7.34
C ALA A 514 -11.71 44.93 6.28
N ILE A 515 -11.33 45.22 5.04
CA ILE A 515 -12.24 45.37 3.89
C ILE A 515 -12.97 44.07 3.50
N VAL A 516 -12.43 42.91 3.90
CA VAL A 516 -13.00 41.58 3.68
C VAL A 516 -13.78 41.15 4.93
N LYS A 517 -15.09 41.02 4.81
CA LYS A 517 -15.95 40.57 5.92
C LYS A 517 -15.95 39.04 6.05
N THR A 518 -16.08 38.51 7.26
CA THR A 518 -16.17 37.05 7.51
C THR A 518 -17.25 36.37 6.66
N MET A 519 -18.43 36.99 6.52
CA MET A 519 -19.50 36.48 5.67
C MET A 519 -19.12 36.37 4.18
N GLN A 520 -18.17 37.17 3.71
CA GLN A 520 -17.67 37.08 2.33
C GLN A 520 -16.74 35.87 2.18
N ILE A 521 -15.92 35.57 3.20
CA ILE A 521 -15.10 34.35 3.25
C ILE A 521 -16.02 33.12 3.24
N TYR A 522 -17.05 33.10 4.09
CA TYR A 522 -17.99 31.99 4.18
C TYR A 522 -18.76 31.77 2.88
N ARG A 523 -19.31 32.84 2.28
CA ARG A 523 -19.97 32.74 0.97
C ARG A 523 -19.02 32.30 -0.14
N GLY A 524 -17.75 32.69 -0.05
CA GLY A 524 -16.71 32.28 -0.97
C GLY A 524 -16.40 30.80 -0.94
N ALA A 525 -16.46 30.19 0.25
CA ALA A 525 -16.13 28.77 0.46
C ALA A 525 -17.21 27.79 0.00
N ILE A 526 -18.50 28.18 0.09
CA ILE A 526 -19.65 27.30 -0.21
C ILE A 526 -19.56 26.59 -1.57
N PRO A 527 -19.25 27.28 -2.70
CA PRO A 527 -19.12 26.61 -3.99
C PRO A 527 -18.04 25.53 -4.00
N TYR A 528 -16.90 25.77 -3.34
CA TYR A 528 -15.80 24.81 -3.28
C TYR A 528 -16.14 23.59 -2.41
N ILE A 529 -16.89 23.77 -1.32
CA ILE A 529 -17.44 22.66 -0.54
C ILE A 529 -18.33 21.77 -1.43
N GLY A 530 -19.20 22.38 -2.23
CA GLY A 530 -20.03 21.66 -3.19
C GLY A 530 -19.19 20.85 -4.18
N LEU A 531 -18.11 21.44 -4.73
CA LEU A 531 -17.18 20.75 -5.63
C LEU A 531 -16.42 19.62 -4.94
N GLN A 532 -16.04 19.77 -3.68
CA GLN A 532 -15.38 18.72 -2.89
C GLN A 532 -16.34 17.55 -2.62
N LEU A 533 -17.60 17.82 -2.29
CA LEU A 533 -18.62 16.78 -2.14
C LEU A 533 -18.87 16.03 -3.46
N VAL A 534 -18.90 16.75 -4.59
CA VAL A 534 -18.97 16.12 -5.93
C VAL A 534 -17.74 15.25 -6.18
N ALA A 535 -16.54 15.73 -5.87
CA ALA A 535 -15.32 14.92 -6.01
C ALA A 535 -15.35 13.67 -5.13
N LEU A 536 -15.83 13.78 -3.89
CA LEU A 536 -16.02 12.66 -2.97
C LEU A 536 -16.97 11.62 -3.56
N VAL A 537 -18.09 12.03 -4.16
CA VAL A 537 -19.03 11.12 -4.84
C VAL A 537 -18.39 10.46 -6.07
N ILE A 538 -17.64 11.21 -6.89
CA ILE A 538 -16.94 10.68 -8.07
C ILE A 538 -15.97 9.55 -7.65
N VAL A 539 -15.17 9.80 -6.61
CA VAL A 539 -14.19 8.82 -6.09
C VAL A 539 -14.90 7.63 -5.43
N ALA A 540 -16.04 7.86 -4.78
CA ALA A 540 -16.83 6.79 -4.16
C ALA A 540 -17.38 5.79 -5.20
N VAL A 541 -17.89 6.31 -6.33
CA VAL A 541 -18.48 5.50 -7.41
C VAL A 541 -17.41 4.84 -8.28
N SER A 542 -16.21 5.42 -8.37
CA SER A 542 -15.13 4.91 -9.22
C SER A 542 -13.86 4.54 -8.43
N PRO A 543 -13.86 3.42 -7.67
CA PRO A 543 -12.68 2.96 -6.91
C PRO A 543 -11.41 2.77 -7.75
N SER A 544 -11.57 2.50 -9.05
CA SER A 544 -10.48 2.36 -10.01
C SER A 544 -9.60 3.62 -10.08
N MET A 545 -10.16 4.81 -9.86
CA MET A 545 -9.39 6.06 -9.85
C MET A 545 -8.31 6.08 -8.77
N VAL A 546 -8.58 5.42 -7.64
CA VAL A 546 -7.66 5.33 -6.51
C VAL A 546 -6.77 4.09 -6.62
N ASN A 547 -7.35 2.95 -6.98
CA ASN A 547 -6.65 1.67 -6.90
C ASN A 547 -5.82 1.33 -8.15
N PHE A 548 -6.14 1.88 -9.32
CA PHE A 548 -5.49 1.47 -10.57
C PHE A 548 -3.99 1.78 -10.59
N LEU A 549 -3.61 3.04 -10.31
CA LEU A 549 -2.21 3.46 -10.38
C LEU A 549 -1.32 2.70 -9.38
N PRO A 550 -1.69 2.53 -8.09
CA PRO A 550 -0.94 1.70 -7.15
C PRO A 550 -0.76 0.25 -7.64
N LYS A 551 -1.83 -0.38 -8.16
CA LYS A 551 -1.75 -1.77 -8.66
C LYS A 551 -0.90 -1.88 -9.92
N TYR A 552 -1.04 -0.95 -10.85
CA TYR A 552 -0.24 -0.93 -12.08
C TYR A 552 1.26 -0.84 -11.76
N VAL A 553 1.65 0.12 -10.93
CA VAL A 553 3.05 0.30 -10.52
C VAL A 553 3.57 -0.95 -9.81
N SER A 554 2.83 -1.47 -8.82
CA SER A 554 3.25 -2.66 -8.07
C SER A 554 3.40 -3.91 -8.94
N LEU A 555 2.63 -4.04 -10.02
CA LEU A 555 2.70 -5.18 -10.95
C LEU A 555 3.78 -4.99 -12.02
N SER A 556 4.16 -3.74 -12.32
CA SER A 556 5.21 -3.40 -13.27
C SER A 556 6.63 -3.37 -12.67
N SER A 557 6.75 -3.39 -11.33
CA SER A 557 8.04 -3.24 -10.65
C SER A 557 8.92 -4.49 -10.77
N GLU A 558 10.24 -4.33 -10.58
CA GLU A 558 11.17 -5.46 -10.52
C GLU A 558 10.95 -6.38 -9.31
N THR A 559 10.22 -5.89 -8.30
CA THR A 559 9.79 -6.62 -7.10
C THR A 559 8.36 -7.15 -7.21
N ALA A 560 7.75 -7.10 -8.40
CA ALA A 560 6.38 -7.54 -8.61
C ALA A 560 6.19 -9.00 -8.18
N PRO A 561 5.03 -9.33 -7.58
CA PRO A 561 4.72 -10.71 -7.23
C PRO A 561 4.65 -11.58 -8.49
N PRO A 562 5.13 -12.83 -8.45
CA PRO A 562 5.06 -13.72 -9.61
C PRO A 562 3.60 -14.02 -9.97
N PRO A 563 3.27 -14.20 -11.26
CA PRO A 563 1.92 -14.51 -11.75
C PRO A 563 1.24 -15.69 -11.05
N ILE A 564 1.97 -16.65 -10.48
CA ILE A 564 1.42 -17.76 -9.68
C ILE A 564 0.74 -17.32 -8.36
N ASN A 565 0.92 -16.07 -7.92
CA ASN A 565 0.38 -15.58 -6.65
C ASN A 565 -1.16 -15.77 -6.58
N PRO A 566 -1.70 -16.40 -5.51
CA PRO A 566 -3.13 -16.64 -5.35
C PRO A 566 -4.02 -15.38 -5.49
N ARG A 567 -3.56 -14.23 -5.00
CA ARG A 567 -4.32 -12.96 -5.01
C ARG A 567 -4.57 -12.42 -6.42
N MET A 568 -3.75 -12.83 -7.39
CA MET A 568 -3.83 -12.36 -8.77
C MET A 568 -4.59 -13.30 -9.69
N GLN A 569 -4.80 -14.55 -9.27
CA GLN A 569 -5.29 -15.61 -10.15
C GLN A 569 -6.60 -15.29 -10.81
N PHE A 570 -7.57 -14.74 -10.07
CA PHE A 570 -8.87 -14.40 -10.65
C PHE A 570 -8.74 -13.46 -11.85
N CYS A 571 -7.91 -12.41 -11.74
CA CYS A 571 -7.74 -11.43 -12.81
C CYS A 571 -6.84 -11.93 -13.94
N ILE A 572 -5.84 -12.77 -13.63
CA ILE A 572 -5.01 -13.43 -14.63
C ILE A 572 -5.84 -14.42 -15.45
N GLU A 573 -6.65 -15.24 -14.78
CA GLU A 573 -7.57 -16.18 -15.43
C GLU A 573 -8.57 -15.46 -16.30
N LYS A 574 -9.18 -14.37 -15.81
CA LYS A 574 -10.09 -13.56 -16.64
C LYS A 574 -9.41 -13.07 -17.92
N TYR A 575 -8.21 -12.49 -17.80
CA TYR A 575 -7.41 -12.07 -18.96
C TYR A 575 -7.09 -13.25 -19.90
N LEU A 576 -6.71 -14.41 -19.35
CA LEU A 576 -6.35 -15.59 -20.13
C LEU A 576 -7.56 -16.21 -20.83
N PHE A 577 -8.73 -16.22 -20.20
CA PHE A 577 -9.96 -16.77 -20.79
C PHE A 577 -10.42 -15.89 -21.95
N ASP A 578 -10.44 -14.56 -21.75
CA ASP A 578 -10.69 -13.61 -22.85
C ASP A 578 -9.67 -13.82 -23.99
N TYR A 579 -8.39 -14.05 -23.66
CA TYR A 579 -7.35 -14.34 -24.65
C TYR A 579 -7.53 -15.69 -25.37
N TYR A 580 -7.99 -16.74 -24.66
CA TYR A 580 -8.26 -18.04 -25.25
C TYR A 580 -9.43 -17.96 -26.22
N ASP A 581 -10.52 -17.28 -25.85
CA ASP A 581 -11.69 -17.10 -26.72
C ASP A 581 -11.31 -16.44 -28.05
N ASP A 582 -10.34 -15.50 -28.04
CA ASP A 582 -9.87 -14.79 -29.24
C ASP A 582 -8.79 -15.56 -30.04
N GLN A 583 -7.97 -16.40 -29.40
CA GLN A 583 -6.73 -16.95 -29.99
C GLN A 583 -6.65 -18.49 -29.96
N GLU A 584 -7.73 -19.18 -29.65
CA GLU A 584 -7.78 -20.65 -29.54
C GLU A 584 -7.21 -21.35 -30.77
N GLU A 585 -7.68 -20.99 -31.98
CA GLU A 585 -7.27 -21.65 -33.23
C GLU A 585 -5.76 -21.53 -33.46
N GLN A 586 -5.19 -20.36 -33.16
CA GLN A 586 -3.76 -20.11 -33.28
C GLN A 586 -2.96 -20.94 -32.28
N LEU A 587 -3.38 -20.98 -31.00
CA LEU A 587 -2.73 -21.78 -29.96
C LEU A 587 -2.78 -23.27 -30.29
N GLN A 588 -3.94 -23.79 -30.71
CA GLN A 588 -4.07 -25.17 -31.16
C GLN A 588 -3.17 -25.45 -32.38
N GLY A 589 -3.04 -24.50 -33.30
CA GLY A 589 -2.12 -24.58 -34.44
C GLY A 589 -0.66 -24.75 -34.01
N HIS A 590 -0.20 -23.97 -33.02
CA HIS A 590 1.14 -24.10 -32.45
C HIS A 590 1.36 -25.45 -31.76
N ILE A 591 0.37 -25.92 -30.99
CA ILE A 591 0.44 -27.23 -30.31
C ILE A 591 0.51 -28.38 -31.34
N LYS A 592 -0.31 -28.34 -32.38
CA LYS A 592 -0.31 -29.33 -33.47
C LYS A 592 1.01 -29.31 -34.25
N THR A 593 1.55 -28.12 -34.51
CA THR A 593 2.85 -27.97 -35.18
C THR A 593 3.97 -28.63 -34.38
N MET A 594 4.03 -28.40 -33.06
CA MET A 594 5.00 -29.06 -32.19
C MET A 594 4.79 -30.57 -32.12
N GLY A 595 3.53 -31.03 -32.13
CA GLY A 595 3.18 -32.45 -32.16
C GLY A 595 3.58 -33.19 -33.44
N ALA A 596 3.81 -32.46 -34.54
CA ALA A 596 4.25 -33.02 -35.83
C ALA A 596 5.78 -33.12 -35.98
N VAL A 597 6.55 -32.55 -35.06
CA VAL A 597 8.02 -32.59 -35.08
C VAL A 597 8.51 -34.02 -34.83
N ASP A 598 9.54 -34.45 -35.57
CA ASP A 598 10.19 -35.72 -35.28
C ASP A 598 11.00 -35.62 -33.97
N ILE A 599 10.55 -36.36 -32.96
CA ILE A 599 11.15 -36.41 -31.62
C ILE A 599 11.91 -37.72 -31.37
N SER A 600 12.22 -38.48 -32.42
CA SER A 600 12.94 -39.75 -32.35
C SER A 600 14.33 -39.63 -31.72
N SER A 601 14.95 -38.45 -31.79
CA SER A 601 16.23 -38.14 -31.14
C SER A 601 16.15 -38.02 -29.62
N LEU A 602 14.95 -37.88 -29.03
CA LEU A 602 14.75 -37.87 -27.58
C LEU A 602 14.65 -39.30 -27.01
N PRO A 603 15.09 -39.54 -25.76
CA PRO A 603 14.80 -40.77 -25.02
C PRO A 603 13.29 -41.03 -24.88
N VAL A 604 12.87 -42.30 -24.91
CA VAL A 604 11.45 -42.73 -24.83
C VAL A 604 10.68 -42.09 -23.66
N LYS A 605 11.34 -41.90 -22.52
CA LYS A 605 10.74 -41.22 -21.36
C LYS A 605 10.36 -39.77 -21.68
N LEU A 606 11.30 -39.00 -22.24
CA LEU A 606 11.09 -37.60 -22.60
C LEU A 606 10.08 -37.44 -23.75
N GLN A 607 10.03 -38.40 -24.68
CA GLN A 607 8.99 -38.42 -25.71
C GLN A 607 7.57 -38.56 -25.12
N LYS A 608 7.40 -39.45 -24.13
CA LYS A 608 6.12 -39.63 -23.43
C LYS A 608 5.73 -38.39 -22.64
N GLU A 609 6.69 -37.76 -21.95
CA GLU A 609 6.47 -36.52 -21.20
C GLU A 609 6.07 -35.37 -22.12
N LEU A 610 6.75 -35.18 -23.26
CA LEU A 610 6.40 -34.17 -24.24
C LEU A 610 5.00 -34.40 -24.83
N LYS A 611 4.68 -35.63 -25.25
CA LYS A 611 3.33 -35.96 -25.77
C LYS A 611 2.24 -35.66 -24.75
N LYS A 612 2.45 -36.07 -23.49
CA LYS A 612 1.54 -35.77 -22.38
C LYS A 612 1.38 -34.26 -22.17
N SER A 613 2.46 -33.50 -22.23
CA SER A 613 2.42 -32.03 -22.11
C SER A 613 1.60 -31.38 -23.22
N LEU A 614 1.72 -31.85 -24.47
CA LEU A 614 0.91 -31.36 -25.59
C LEU A 614 -0.57 -31.73 -25.44
N GLU A 615 -0.88 -32.94 -24.97
CA GLU A 615 -2.25 -33.36 -24.64
C GLU A 615 -2.85 -32.50 -23.52
N GLN A 616 -2.08 -32.20 -22.47
CA GLN A 616 -2.48 -31.30 -21.40
C GLN A 616 -2.72 -29.88 -21.92
N ALA A 617 -1.86 -29.37 -22.80
CA ALA A 617 -2.03 -28.06 -23.43
C ALA A 617 -3.35 -27.99 -24.23
N LEU A 618 -3.70 -29.02 -25.01
CA LEU A 618 -4.99 -29.09 -25.72
C LEU A 618 -6.18 -29.19 -24.76
N ASN A 619 -6.08 -29.99 -23.71
CA ASN A 619 -7.13 -30.14 -22.69
C ASN A 619 -7.36 -28.86 -21.85
N THR A 620 -6.54 -27.82 -22.03
CA THR A 620 -6.76 -26.51 -21.38
C THR A 620 -8.12 -25.93 -21.75
N PHE A 621 -8.50 -25.97 -23.03
CA PHE A 621 -9.75 -25.37 -23.52
C PHE A 621 -10.98 -26.07 -22.93
N ASP A 622 -11.01 -27.41 -22.94
CA ASP A 622 -12.04 -28.22 -22.27
C ASP A 622 -12.16 -27.93 -20.76
N LEU A 623 -11.05 -27.62 -20.09
CA LEU A 623 -11.04 -27.26 -18.68
C LEU A 623 -11.59 -25.85 -18.45
N VAL A 624 -11.33 -24.90 -19.35
CA VAL A 624 -11.89 -23.54 -19.30
C VAL A 624 -13.41 -23.58 -19.48
N GLU A 625 -13.93 -24.37 -20.43
CA GLU A 625 -15.38 -24.56 -20.58
C GLU A 625 -16.03 -25.13 -19.31
N LYS A 626 -15.38 -26.11 -18.65
CA LYS A 626 -15.85 -26.66 -17.38
C LYS A 626 -15.85 -25.62 -16.26
N ILE A 627 -14.91 -24.68 -16.26
CA ILE A 627 -14.90 -23.55 -15.32
C ILE A 627 -16.06 -22.61 -15.63
N HIS A 628 -16.26 -22.21 -16.89
CA HIS A 628 -17.39 -21.35 -17.29
C HIS A 628 -18.73 -21.99 -16.90
N ALA A 629 -18.91 -23.29 -17.11
CA ALA A 629 -20.11 -24.01 -16.70
C ALA A 629 -20.30 -24.04 -15.18
N ALA A 630 -19.24 -24.29 -14.41
CA ALA A 630 -19.30 -24.30 -12.94
C ALA A 630 -19.55 -22.89 -12.37
N GLU A 631 -18.89 -21.87 -12.93
CA GLU A 631 -19.05 -20.47 -12.56
C GLU A 631 -20.47 -19.97 -12.89
N ALA A 632 -21.00 -20.28 -14.07
CA ALA A 632 -22.37 -19.96 -14.45
C ALA A 632 -23.39 -20.63 -13.52
N GLY A 633 -23.17 -21.89 -13.13
CA GLY A 633 -24.02 -22.60 -12.17
C GLY A 633 -24.03 -21.95 -10.79
N LEU A 634 -22.86 -21.53 -10.29
CA LEU A 634 -22.74 -20.82 -9.01
C LEU A 634 -23.34 -19.41 -9.09
N ALA A 635 -23.07 -18.67 -10.16
CA ALA A 635 -23.55 -17.31 -10.38
C ALA A 635 -25.08 -17.27 -10.55
N ALA A 636 -25.69 -18.29 -11.15
CA ALA A 636 -27.14 -18.40 -11.28
C ALA A 636 -27.84 -18.64 -9.92
N TYR A 637 -27.20 -19.40 -9.02
CA TYR A 637 -27.78 -19.73 -7.70
C TYR A 637 -27.48 -18.68 -6.61
N SER A 638 -26.38 -17.93 -6.74
CA SER A 638 -25.94 -16.96 -5.74
C SER A 638 -26.98 -15.85 -5.40
N PRO A 639 -27.73 -15.27 -6.35
CA PRO A 639 -28.75 -14.25 -6.07
C PRO A 639 -29.91 -14.76 -5.20
N GLU A 640 -30.34 -16.02 -5.41
CA GLU A 640 -31.39 -16.65 -4.60
C GLU A 640 -30.87 -17.00 -3.21
N TYR A 641 -29.64 -17.52 -3.11
CA TYR A 641 -29.04 -17.95 -1.85
C TYR A 641 -28.69 -16.77 -0.92
N ARG A 642 -28.28 -15.63 -1.47
CA ARG A 642 -27.70 -14.51 -0.72
C ARG A 642 -28.62 -13.93 0.37
N PRO A 643 -29.89 -13.57 0.11
CA PRO A 643 -30.77 -13.01 1.15
C PRO A 643 -30.97 -13.98 2.32
N HIS A 644 -31.10 -15.29 2.03
CA HIS A 644 -31.22 -16.32 3.06
C HIS A 644 -29.91 -16.48 3.85
N HIS A 645 -28.77 -16.44 3.17
CA HIS A 645 -27.46 -16.46 3.80
C HIS A 645 -27.27 -15.28 4.76
N GLU A 646 -27.50 -14.05 4.30
CA GLU A 646 -27.38 -12.84 5.13
C GLU A 646 -28.30 -12.89 6.35
N PHE A 647 -29.56 -13.31 6.15
CA PHE A 647 -30.52 -13.45 7.25
C PHE A 647 -30.07 -14.49 8.29
N VAL A 648 -29.73 -15.71 7.87
CA VAL A 648 -29.31 -16.78 8.79
C VAL A 648 -27.98 -16.43 9.46
N ARG A 649 -27.01 -15.84 8.75
CA ARG A 649 -25.75 -15.38 9.35
C ARG A 649 -25.96 -14.27 10.37
N SER A 650 -26.92 -13.37 10.15
CA SER A 650 -27.28 -12.35 11.14
C SER A 650 -27.84 -12.98 12.43
N LEU A 651 -28.70 -14.00 12.31
CA LEU A 651 -29.23 -14.76 13.46
C LEU A 651 -28.11 -15.52 14.18
N GLN A 652 -27.26 -16.25 13.44
CA GLN A 652 -26.14 -16.98 14.01
C GLN A 652 -25.14 -16.05 14.74
N THR A 653 -24.95 -14.83 14.24
CA THR A 653 -24.12 -13.83 14.90
C THR A 653 -24.75 -13.36 16.21
N LYS A 654 -26.07 -13.08 16.23
CA LYS A 654 -26.81 -12.76 17.45
C LYS A 654 -26.74 -13.89 18.48
N ILE A 655 -27.00 -15.13 18.05
CA ILE A 655 -26.92 -16.32 18.90
C ILE A 655 -25.51 -16.47 19.50
N ARG A 656 -24.47 -16.25 18.70
CA ARG A 656 -23.08 -16.33 19.15
C ARG A 656 -22.74 -15.27 20.20
N ASN A 657 -23.15 -14.03 19.97
CA ASN A 657 -22.92 -12.93 20.91
C ASN A 657 -23.61 -13.21 22.25
N ILE A 658 -24.88 -13.63 22.21
CA ILE A 658 -25.63 -14.01 23.41
C ILE A 658 -24.99 -15.22 24.10
N LYS A 659 -24.50 -16.20 23.34
CA LYS A 659 -23.80 -17.36 23.89
C LYS A 659 -22.53 -16.95 24.67
N LEU A 660 -21.73 -16.04 24.11
CA LEU A 660 -20.54 -15.52 24.79
C LEU A 660 -20.92 -14.79 26.08
N GLU A 661 -21.95 -13.96 26.04
CA GLU A 661 -22.49 -13.27 27.20
C GLU A 661 -22.98 -14.26 28.27
N VAL A 662 -23.71 -15.31 27.88
CA VAL A 662 -24.16 -16.38 28.80
C VAL A 662 -22.98 -17.13 29.40
N GLU A 663 -21.95 -17.45 28.63
CA GLU A 663 -20.74 -18.11 29.15
C GLU A 663 -20.00 -17.24 30.17
N GLU A 664 -19.94 -15.94 29.92
CA GLU A 664 -19.35 -14.97 30.85
C GLU A 664 -20.19 -14.80 32.12
N LEU A 665 -21.51 -14.64 31.99
CA LEU A 665 -22.44 -14.60 33.12
C LEU A 665 -22.33 -15.89 33.96
N LYS A 666 -22.21 -17.07 33.33
CA LYS A 666 -22.00 -18.35 34.05
C LYS A 666 -20.67 -18.38 34.79
N LYS A 667 -19.59 -17.85 34.21
CA LYS A 667 -18.28 -17.73 34.89
C LYS A 667 -18.38 -16.80 36.09
N ASN A 668 -18.99 -15.63 35.93
CA ASN A 668 -19.18 -14.64 36.99
C ASN A 668 -20.08 -15.18 38.11
N TRP A 669 -21.18 -15.83 37.75
CA TRP A 669 -22.06 -16.54 38.69
C TRP A 669 -21.27 -17.57 39.50
N THR A 670 -20.45 -18.40 38.83
CA THR A 670 -19.63 -19.44 39.50
C THR A 670 -18.58 -18.84 40.44
N ARG A 671 -17.97 -17.71 40.07
CA ARG A 671 -17.01 -16.98 40.93
C ARG A 671 -17.70 -16.44 42.18
N VAL A 672 -18.83 -15.75 42.01
CA VAL A 672 -19.57 -15.14 43.13
C VAL A 672 -20.21 -16.20 44.02
N SER A 673 -20.71 -17.30 43.46
CA SER A 673 -21.29 -18.39 44.25
C SER A 673 -20.28 -19.07 45.17
N ARG A 674 -18.98 -18.97 44.83
CA ARG A 674 -17.86 -19.57 45.57
C ARG A 674 -17.10 -18.56 46.44
N SER A 675 -17.56 -17.31 46.53
CA SER A 675 -16.93 -16.32 47.40
C SER A 675 -17.28 -16.57 48.88
N ASP A 676 -16.47 -16.04 49.79
CA ASP A 676 -16.69 -16.17 51.24
C ASP A 676 -18.01 -15.50 51.72
N SER A 677 -18.62 -14.65 50.89
CA SER A 677 -19.90 -13.99 51.16
C SER A 677 -20.67 -13.81 49.84
N PRO A 678 -21.43 -14.81 49.40
CA PRO A 678 -22.13 -14.79 48.12
C PRO A 678 -23.35 -13.85 48.18
N ASP A 679 -23.39 -12.88 47.26
CA ASP A 679 -24.53 -11.99 47.06
C ASP A 679 -25.69 -12.77 46.41
N LYS A 680 -26.71 -13.09 47.21
CA LYS A 680 -27.88 -13.87 46.77
C LYS A 680 -28.74 -13.13 45.74
N GLU A 681 -28.82 -11.81 45.83
CA GLU A 681 -29.63 -11.00 44.91
C GLU A 681 -28.97 -10.99 43.53
N PHE A 682 -27.65 -10.73 43.48
CA PHE A 682 -26.85 -10.82 42.26
C PHE A 682 -26.94 -12.21 41.61
N LEU A 683 -26.82 -13.29 42.38
CA LEU A 683 -26.90 -14.65 41.86
C LEU A 683 -28.27 -14.96 41.23
N SER A 684 -29.36 -14.51 41.86
CA SER A 684 -30.72 -14.71 41.34
C SER A 684 -31.00 -13.92 40.06
N LEU A 685 -30.56 -12.66 40.01
CA LEU A 685 -30.70 -11.79 38.85
C LEU A 685 -29.87 -12.29 37.66
N THR A 686 -28.65 -12.75 37.94
CA THR A 686 -27.76 -13.33 36.93
C THR A 686 -28.34 -14.63 36.37
N GLU A 687 -28.89 -15.51 37.22
CA GLU A 687 -29.55 -16.75 36.77
C GLU A 687 -30.79 -16.45 35.91
N ALA A 688 -31.61 -15.47 36.30
CA ALA A 688 -32.75 -15.03 35.51
C ALA A 688 -32.32 -14.47 34.14
N THR A 689 -31.23 -13.71 34.10
CA THR A 689 -30.66 -13.16 32.86
C THR A 689 -30.12 -14.28 31.95
N ILE A 690 -29.42 -15.27 32.52
CA ILE A 690 -28.97 -16.46 31.77
C ILE A 690 -30.17 -17.17 31.13
N LYS A 691 -31.24 -17.45 31.89
CA LYS A 691 -32.45 -18.11 31.36
C LYS A 691 -33.12 -17.29 30.26
N LYS A 692 -33.21 -15.97 30.43
CA LYS A 692 -33.74 -15.06 29.40
C LYS A 692 -32.92 -15.12 28.13
N ASN A 693 -31.59 -15.08 28.24
CA ASN A 693 -30.68 -15.12 27.11
C ASN A 693 -30.70 -16.50 26.41
N GLU A 694 -30.77 -17.59 27.16
CA GLU A 694 -30.95 -18.94 26.61
C GLU A 694 -32.28 -19.09 25.86
N ALA A 695 -33.37 -18.50 26.39
CA ALA A 695 -34.66 -18.47 25.70
C ALA A 695 -34.62 -17.63 24.41
N ALA A 696 -33.94 -16.47 24.43
CA ALA A 696 -33.76 -15.65 23.23
C ALA A 696 -32.92 -16.36 22.16
N MET A 697 -31.90 -17.13 22.57
CA MET A 697 -31.13 -17.97 21.64
C MET A 697 -31.99 -19.05 21.00
N ALA A 698 -32.88 -19.70 21.77
CA ALA A 698 -33.81 -20.70 21.24
C ALA A 698 -34.78 -20.06 20.23
N ASP A 699 -35.35 -18.89 20.54
CA ASP A 699 -36.22 -18.15 19.62
C ASP A 699 -35.52 -17.79 18.30
N PHE A 700 -34.27 -17.30 18.36
CA PHE A 700 -33.50 -17.04 17.13
C PHE A 700 -33.15 -18.32 16.36
N GLN A 701 -32.97 -19.45 17.04
CA GLN A 701 -32.73 -20.74 16.40
C GLN A 701 -33.97 -21.23 15.65
N ASP A 702 -35.16 -21.02 16.22
CA ASP A 702 -36.45 -21.40 15.61
C ASP A 702 -36.81 -20.52 14.40
N GLN A 703 -36.27 -19.29 14.32
CA GLN A 703 -36.42 -18.41 13.16
C GLN A 703 -35.57 -18.86 11.95
N ILE A 704 -34.64 -19.81 12.11
CA ILE A 704 -33.83 -20.32 10.99
C ILE A 704 -34.70 -21.24 10.12
N PRO A 705 -34.88 -20.95 8.81
CA PRO A 705 -35.71 -21.78 7.93
C PRO A 705 -35.21 -23.22 7.85
N GLU A 706 -36.11 -24.21 7.87
CA GLU A 706 -35.75 -25.62 7.72
C GLU A 706 -35.04 -25.91 6.38
N THR A 707 -35.36 -25.13 5.33
CA THR A 707 -34.74 -25.20 4.01
C THR A 707 -33.27 -24.79 3.98
N TRP A 708 -32.77 -24.10 5.03
CA TRP A 708 -31.41 -23.58 5.11
C TRP A 708 -30.34 -24.66 4.89
N SER A 709 -30.48 -25.81 5.54
CA SER A 709 -29.48 -26.88 5.46
C SER A 709 -29.31 -27.38 4.01
N GLY A 710 -30.43 -27.55 3.29
CA GLY A 710 -30.42 -27.94 1.88
C GLY A 710 -29.82 -26.86 0.98
N MET A 711 -30.24 -25.60 1.16
CA MET A 711 -29.76 -24.48 0.36
C MET A 711 -28.26 -24.24 0.53
N HIS A 712 -27.77 -24.25 1.77
CA HIS A 712 -26.37 -24.09 2.12
C HIS A 712 -25.53 -25.24 1.54
N LYS A 713 -25.98 -26.48 1.70
CA LYS A 713 -25.29 -27.64 1.12
C LYS A 713 -25.18 -27.53 -0.40
N ARG A 714 -26.23 -27.10 -1.08
CA ARG A 714 -26.22 -26.89 -2.53
C ARG A 714 -25.21 -25.82 -2.95
N TYR A 715 -25.16 -24.69 -2.25
CA TYR A 715 -24.18 -23.63 -2.50
C TYR A 715 -22.74 -24.16 -2.34
N VAL A 716 -22.46 -24.85 -1.23
CA VAL A 716 -21.13 -25.42 -0.93
C VAL A 716 -20.70 -26.45 -1.99
N GLU A 717 -21.63 -27.26 -2.50
CA GLU A 717 -21.37 -28.20 -3.60
C GLU A 717 -20.96 -27.48 -4.90
N LEU A 718 -21.69 -26.41 -5.27
CA LEU A 718 -21.38 -25.60 -6.46
C LEU A 718 -20.04 -24.87 -6.30
N GLU A 719 -19.81 -24.24 -5.14
CA GLU A 719 -18.56 -23.54 -4.85
C GLU A 719 -17.36 -24.50 -4.87
N LYS A 720 -17.51 -25.71 -4.30
CA LYS A 720 -16.46 -26.73 -4.33
C LYS A 720 -16.20 -27.27 -5.74
N ALA A 721 -17.24 -27.40 -6.56
CA ALA A 721 -17.11 -27.79 -7.96
C ALA A 721 -16.33 -26.75 -8.76
N GLU A 722 -16.63 -25.46 -8.57
CA GLU A 722 -15.93 -24.33 -9.20
C GLU A 722 -14.46 -24.27 -8.77
N LYS A 723 -14.18 -24.33 -7.45
CA LYS A 723 -12.81 -24.35 -6.91
C LYS A 723 -12.00 -25.52 -7.46
N LYS A 724 -12.62 -26.70 -7.56
CA LYS A 724 -12.00 -27.91 -8.12
C LYS A 724 -11.72 -27.77 -9.61
N ALA A 725 -12.64 -27.19 -10.39
CA ALA A 725 -12.45 -26.93 -11.80
C ALA A 725 -11.25 -25.99 -12.03
N ARG A 726 -11.17 -24.88 -11.30
CA ARG A 726 -10.01 -23.96 -11.35
C ARG A 726 -8.72 -24.63 -10.92
N GLN A 727 -8.72 -25.43 -9.85
CA GLN A 727 -7.52 -26.14 -9.42
C GLN A 727 -7.03 -27.14 -10.48
N ASN A 728 -7.94 -27.86 -11.13
CA ASN A 728 -7.59 -28.79 -12.20
C ASN A 728 -7.00 -28.06 -13.40
N TYR A 729 -7.59 -26.93 -13.82
CA TYR A 729 -7.03 -26.05 -14.86
C TYR A 729 -5.62 -25.58 -14.49
N ARG A 730 -5.43 -25.00 -13.30
CA ARG A 730 -4.12 -24.51 -12.81
C ARG A 730 -3.06 -25.60 -12.83
N ASN A 731 -3.38 -26.77 -12.28
CA ASN A 731 -2.47 -27.92 -12.27
C ASN A 731 -2.14 -28.39 -13.70
N ASN A 732 -3.12 -28.38 -14.61
CA ASN A 732 -2.95 -28.80 -15.99
C ASN A 732 -2.00 -27.86 -16.75
N VAL A 733 -2.24 -26.55 -16.69
CA VAL A 733 -1.42 -25.55 -17.40
C VAL A 733 0.00 -25.47 -16.83
N ASP A 734 0.14 -25.55 -15.49
CA ASP A 734 1.44 -25.55 -14.83
C ASP A 734 2.26 -26.79 -15.25
N GLN A 735 1.67 -27.99 -15.23
CA GLN A 735 2.35 -29.23 -15.65
C GLN A 735 2.68 -29.25 -17.15
N ALA A 736 1.76 -28.77 -17.98
CA ALA A 736 1.97 -28.68 -19.43
C ALA A 736 3.22 -27.85 -19.73
N TYR A 737 3.38 -26.69 -19.06
CA TYR A 737 4.48 -25.77 -19.32
C TYR A 737 5.79 -26.13 -18.59
N GLU A 738 5.73 -26.64 -17.35
CA GLU A 738 6.90 -27.09 -16.60
C GLU A 738 7.71 -28.14 -17.38
N THR A 739 7.01 -29.08 -18.03
CA THR A 739 7.63 -30.10 -18.90
C THR A 739 8.44 -29.47 -20.05
N ILE A 740 7.92 -28.40 -20.67
CA ILE A 740 8.61 -27.70 -21.76
C ILE A 740 9.87 -27.00 -21.26
N GLN A 741 9.79 -26.33 -20.11
CA GLN A 741 10.94 -25.68 -19.49
C GLN A 741 12.02 -26.69 -19.09
N GLU A 742 11.65 -27.85 -18.54
CA GLU A 742 12.59 -28.92 -18.20
C GLU A 742 13.27 -29.49 -19.45
N LEU A 743 12.50 -29.79 -20.50
CA LEU A 743 13.03 -30.28 -21.77
C LEU A 743 14.02 -29.30 -22.40
N GLN A 744 13.68 -28.01 -22.45
CA GLN A 744 14.58 -26.97 -22.96
C GLN A 744 15.87 -26.92 -22.14
N LYS A 745 15.80 -26.90 -20.81
CA LYS A 745 16.98 -26.89 -19.94
C LYS A 745 17.89 -28.10 -20.17
N VAL A 746 17.32 -29.28 -20.39
CA VAL A 746 18.07 -30.51 -20.65
C VAL A 746 18.73 -30.50 -22.03
N ILE A 747 17.99 -30.11 -23.07
CA ILE A 747 18.46 -30.11 -24.46
C ILE A 747 19.49 -28.99 -24.69
N LEU A 748 19.22 -27.77 -24.24
CA LEU A 748 20.14 -26.62 -24.39
C LEU A 748 21.40 -26.76 -23.52
N GLY A 749 21.38 -27.60 -22.48
CA GLY A 749 22.55 -27.95 -21.68
C GLY A 749 23.53 -28.91 -22.35
N ALA A 750 23.35 -29.25 -23.63
CA ALA A 750 24.20 -30.19 -24.37
C ALA A 750 25.68 -29.76 -24.40
N ASP A 751 25.96 -28.49 -24.68
CA ASP A 751 27.32 -27.97 -24.78
C ASP A 751 28.01 -27.87 -23.42
N GLU A 752 27.26 -27.46 -22.39
CA GLU A 752 27.76 -27.44 -21.02
C GLU A 752 28.13 -28.85 -20.54
N LEU A 753 27.30 -29.86 -20.85
CA LEU A 753 27.61 -31.26 -20.56
C LEU A 753 28.82 -31.77 -21.35
N ALA A 754 28.91 -31.42 -22.64
CA ALA A 754 30.03 -31.80 -23.49
C ALA A 754 31.37 -31.23 -22.98
N SER A 755 31.36 -30.01 -22.44
CA SER A 755 32.56 -29.36 -21.87
C SER A 755 33.16 -30.11 -20.67
N LEU A 756 32.35 -30.91 -19.96
CA LEU A 756 32.81 -31.72 -18.83
C LEU A 756 33.53 -33.00 -19.25
N GLY A 757 33.49 -33.37 -20.54
CA GLY A 757 33.99 -34.65 -21.04
C GLY A 757 35.46 -34.89 -20.69
N GLN A 758 36.34 -33.93 -20.97
CA GLN A 758 37.77 -34.04 -20.66
C GLN A 758 38.03 -34.23 -19.16
N LYS A 759 37.26 -33.54 -18.31
CA LYS A 759 37.39 -33.67 -16.84
C LYS A 759 36.96 -35.06 -16.37
N LEU A 760 35.88 -35.61 -16.96
CA LEU A 760 35.34 -36.91 -16.59
C LEU A 760 36.23 -38.06 -17.08
N THR A 761 36.79 -37.97 -18.29
CA THR A 761 37.73 -38.98 -18.80
C THR A 761 39.06 -38.98 -18.07
N ALA A 762 39.51 -37.82 -17.56
CA ALA A 762 40.72 -37.72 -16.75
C ALA A 762 40.60 -38.42 -15.37
N LEU A 763 39.38 -38.68 -14.89
CA LEU A 763 39.17 -39.32 -13.58
C LEU A 763 39.70 -40.75 -13.51
N GLU A 764 39.78 -41.47 -14.64
CA GLU A 764 40.30 -42.85 -14.66
C GLU A 764 41.78 -42.86 -14.24
N ALA A 765 42.59 -41.98 -14.83
CA ALA A 765 44.00 -41.83 -14.47
C ALA A 765 44.17 -41.33 -13.03
N VAL A 766 43.27 -40.48 -12.54
CA VAL A 766 43.28 -39.96 -11.16
C VAL A 766 42.94 -41.04 -10.13
N ILE A 767 41.98 -41.93 -10.41
CA ILE A 767 41.60 -43.01 -9.49
C ILE A 767 42.72 -44.04 -9.33
N VAL A 768 43.49 -44.29 -10.39
CA VAL A 768 44.56 -45.30 -10.41
C VAL A 768 45.89 -44.76 -9.86
N ASN A 769 46.26 -43.52 -10.19
CA ASN A 769 47.62 -43.02 -9.96
C ASN A 769 47.77 -42.05 -8.78
N GLU A 770 46.67 -41.50 -8.24
CA GLU A 770 46.72 -40.47 -7.20
C GLU A 770 46.30 -41.00 -5.82
N PRO A 771 46.74 -40.37 -4.71
CA PRO A 771 46.31 -40.76 -3.37
C PRO A 771 44.78 -40.69 -3.21
N ALA A 772 44.20 -41.65 -2.47
CA ALA A 772 42.75 -41.78 -2.29
C ALA A 772 42.03 -40.48 -1.89
N LYS A 773 42.69 -39.63 -1.08
CA LYS A 773 42.16 -38.31 -0.69
C LYS A 773 42.03 -37.35 -1.87
N VAL A 774 43.07 -37.26 -2.71
CA VAL A 774 43.11 -36.39 -3.91
C VAL A 774 42.12 -36.89 -4.96
N ALA A 775 42.03 -38.20 -5.16
CA ALA A 775 41.05 -38.82 -6.06
C ALA A 775 39.61 -38.53 -5.61
N MET A 776 39.31 -38.67 -4.31
CA MET A 776 37.98 -38.35 -3.77
C MET A 776 37.59 -36.88 -3.97
N ASP A 777 38.53 -35.95 -3.79
CA ASP A 777 38.26 -34.51 -3.95
C ASP A 777 37.99 -34.15 -5.41
N ARG A 778 38.75 -34.71 -6.37
CA ARG A 778 38.55 -34.50 -7.82
C ARG A 778 37.25 -35.14 -8.33
N ILE A 779 36.88 -36.33 -7.83
CA ILE A 779 35.57 -36.94 -8.15
C ILE A 779 34.44 -36.06 -7.57
N LYS A 780 34.60 -35.56 -6.34
CA LYS A 780 33.62 -34.66 -5.70
C LYS A 780 33.46 -33.33 -6.46
N GLU A 781 34.53 -32.78 -7.01
CA GLU A 781 34.48 -31.60 -7.87
C GLU A 781 33.69 -31.89 -9.17
N SER A 782 33.96 -33.04 -9.80
CA SER A 782 33.26 -33.47 -11.01
C SER A 782 31.77 -33.78 -10.75
N GLU A 783 31.42 -34.36 -9.59
CA GLU A 783 30.03 -34.52 -9.13
C GLU A 783 29.33 -33.17 -8.94
N ARG A 784 30.05 -32.17 -8.42
CA ARG A 784 29.51 -30.80 -8.23
C ARG A 784 29.29 -30.13 -9.58
N ALA A 785 30.22 -30.28 -10.52
CA ALA A 785 30.09 -29.74 -11.87
C ALA A 785 28.92 -30.39 -12.63
N LEU A 786 28.82 -31.73 -12.61
CA LEU A 786 27.67 -32.44 -13.17
C LEU A 786 26.35 -32.02 -12.51
N GLY A 787 26.36 -31.82 -11.19
CA GLY A 787 25.17 -31.38 -10.45
C GLY A 787 24.63 -30.00 -10.84
N LYS A 788 25.38 -29.20 -11.61
CA LYS A 788 24.90 -27.94 -12.18
C LYS A 788 24.14 -28.12 -13.50
N VAL A 789 24.38 -29.22 -14.21
CA VAL A 789 23.74 -29.52 -15.50
C VAL A 789 22.47 -30.34 -15.27
N ALA A 790 21.34 -29.89 -15.80
CA ALA A 790 20.05 -30.56 -15.67
C ALA A 790 20.05 -31.98 -16.28
N GLY A 791 19.40 -32.94 -15.62
CA GLY A 791 19.24 -34.33 -16.13
C GLY A 791 20.43 -35.27 -15.91
N THR A 792 21.53 -34.85 -15.26
CA THR A 792 22.74 -35.68 -15.10
C THR A 792 22.76 -36.59 -13.84
N SER A 793 21.63 -36.71 -13.15
CA SER A 793 21.54 -37.39 -11.84
C SER A 793 22.00 -38.85 -11.87
N ALA A 794 21.72 -39.58 -12.97
CA ALA A 794 22.15 -40.95 -13.17
C ALA A 794 23.69 -41.07 -13.28
N ILE A 795 24.32 -40.15 -14.01
CA ILE A 795 25.79 -40.07 -14.16
C ILE A 795 26.42 -39.73 -12.80
N LYS A 796 25.90 -38.69 -12.13
CA LYS A 796 26.36 -38.27 -10.81
C LYS A 796 26.24 -39.39 -9.77
N SER A 797 25.16 -40.18 -9.81
CA SER A 797 24.96 -41.32 -8.92
C SER A 797 26.06 -42.39 -9.09
N LYS A 798 26.50 -42.65 -10.32
CA LYS A 798 27.61 -43.58 -10.60
C LYS A 798 28.95 -43.03 -10.10
N LEU A 799 29.24 -41.74 -10.33
CA LEU A 799 30.44 -41.09 -9.78
C LEU A 799 30.44 -41.05 -8.24
N TYR A 800 29.28 -40.83 -7.62
CA TYR A 800 29.12 -40.89 -6.17
C TYR A 800 29.47 -42.26 -5.59
N LYS A 801 29.03 -43.34 -6.25
CA LYS A 801 29.36 -44.72 -5.89
C LYS A 801 30.86 -44.99 -6.11
N ALA A 802 31.43 -44.52 -7.21
CA ALA A 802 32.87 -44.61 -7.46
C ALA A 802 33.69 -43.91 -6.36
N ARG A 803 33.28 -42.70 -5.94
CA ARG A 803 33.91 -42.00 -4.81
C ARG A 803 33.83 -42.77 -3.50
N ARG A 804 32.70 -43.45 -3.23
CA ARG A 804 32.53 -44.29 -2.03
C ARG A 804 33.45 -45.52 -2.06
N ALA A 805 33.66 -46.14 -3.22
CA ALA A 805 34.56 -47.28 -3.37
C ALA A 805 36.04 -46.94 -3.07
N VAL A 806 36.44 -45.68 -3.27
CA VAL A 806 37.79 -45.17 -2.93
C VAL A 806 37.91 -44.71 -1.46
N LYS A 807 36.80 -44.71 -0.69
CA LYS A 807 36.75 -44.18 0.68
C LYS A 807 36.96 -45.27 1.74
N GLY A 808 38.05 -45.19 2.52
CA GLY A 808 38.23 -46.00 3.75
C GLY A 808 39.65 -46.55 3.96
N LYS A 809 39.82 -47.46 4.94
CA LYS A 809 41.09 -48.15 5.26
C LYS A 809 41.47 -49.24 4.24
N LYS A 810 40.54 -49.68 3.38
CA LYS A 810 40.75 -50.61 2.26
C LYS A 810 40.06 -50.06 0.99
N PRO A 811 40.69 -49.13 0.26
CA PRO A 811 40.14 -48.59 -0.98
C PRO A 811 40.08 -49.68 -2.07
N ASN A 812 38.99 -49.71 -2.85
CA ASN A 812 38.80 -50.61 -3.98
C ASN A 812 38.81 -49.82 -5.31
N PRO A 813 40.01 -49.51 -5.86
CA PRO A 813 40.13 -48.71 -7.08
C PRO A 813 39.57 -49.42 -8.32
N GLU A 814 39.57 -50.75 -8.36
CA GLU A 814 39.03 -51.52 -9.48
C GLU A 814 37.50 -51.35 -9.60
N GLU A 815 36.78 -51.47 -8.48
CA GLU A 815 35.35 -51.22 -8.41
C GLU A 815 35.01 -49.75 -8.72
N ALA A 816 35.86 -48.81 -8.28
CA ALA A 816 35.69 -47.39 -8.58
C ALA A 816 35.85 -47.08 -10.07
N VAL A 817 36.84 -47.68 -10.76
CA VAL A 817 37.04 -47.55 -12.21
C VAL A 817 35.88 -48.18 -12.98
N LEU A 818 35.36 -49.33 -12.53
CA LEU A 818 34.20 -49.97 -13.17
C LEU A 818 32.95 -49.07 -13.10
N LEU A 819 32.65 -48.52 -11.93
CA LEU A 819 31.55 -47.58 -11.74
C LEU A 819 31.74 -46.27 -12.52
N LEU A 820 32.98 -45.79 -12.66
CA LEU A 820 33.31 -44.65 -13.51
C LEU A 820 33.06 -44.96 -14.98
N LYS A 821 33.47 -46.13 -15.48
CA LYS A 821 33.22 -46.56 -16.87
C LYS A 821 31.73 -46.70 -17.18
N GLU A 822 30.94 -47.23 -16.24
CA GLU A 822 29.48 -47.23 -16.35
C GLU A 822 28.91 -45.80 -16.42
N GLY A 823 29.44 -44.88 -15.61
CA GLY A 823 29.08 -43.46 -15.63
C GLY A 823 29.46 -42.78 -16.96
N LEU A 824 30.64 -43.06 -17.49
CA LEU A 824 31.13 -42.53 -18.78
C LEU A 824 30.32 -43.07 -19.96
N LYS A 825 29.86 -44.32 -19.90
CA LYS A 825 28.94 -44.89 -20.91
C LYS A 825 27.59 -44.15 -20.91
N LEU A 826 27.03 -43.88 -19.72
CA LEU A 826 25.81 -43.07 -19.60
C LEU A 826 26.03 -41.63 -20.07
N TYR A 827 27.20 -41.05 -19.77
CA TYR A 827 27.59 -39.72 -20.23
C TYR A 827 27.67 -39.61 -21.75
N ALA A 828 28.35 -40.56 -22.41
CA ALA A 828 28.47 -40.56 -23.88
C ALA A 828 27.08 -40.66 -24.54
N ALA A 829 26.25 -41.59 -24.07
CA ALA A 829 24.87 -41.72 -24.54
C ALA A 829 24.07 -40.41 -24.36
N GLU A 830 24.22 -39.76 -23.20
CA GLU A 830 23.57 -38.47 -22.89
C GLU A 830 24.00 -37.33 -23.82
N VAL A 831 25.31 -37.20 -24.08
CA VAL A 831 25.83 -36.16 -24.98
C VAL A 831 25.36 -36.38 -26.42
N ASP A 832 25.37 -37.63 -26.89
CA ASP A 832 25.03 -37.97 -28.27
C ASP A 832 23.57 -37.68 -28.62
N TRP A 833 22.62 -38.01 -27.73
CA TRP A 833 21.21 -37.72 -27.97
C TRP A 833 20.91 -36.23 -27.78
N ARG A 834 21.49 -35.56 -26.76
CA ARG A 834 21.26 -34.14 -26.51
C ARG A 834 21.76 -33.25 -27.66
N ARG A 835 22.91 -33.56 -28.25
CA ARG A 835 23.44 -32.83 -29.42
C ARG A 835 22.52 -32.95 -30.64
N ARG A 836 21.97 -34.13 -30.90
CA ARG A 836 21.00 -34.34 -31.99
C ARG A 836 19.69 -33.61 -31.70
N ALA A 837 19.15 -33.76 -30.49
CA ALA A 837 17.95 -33.05 -30.06
C ALA A 837 18.12 -31.52 -30.08
N ALA A 838 19.31 -31.00 -29.81
CA ALA A 838 19.61 -29.56 -29.90
C ALA A 838 19.54 -29.03 -31.34
N ALA A 839 19.88 -29.85 -32.34
CA ALA A 839 19.77 -29.47 -33.74
C ALA A 839 18.35 -29.68 -34.30
N GLU A 840 17.71 -30.79 -33.95
CA GLU A 840 16.47 -31.25 -34.59
C GLU A 840 15.20 -30.78 -33.87
N VAL A 841 15.22 -30.76 -32.53
CA VAL A 841 14.01 -30.54 -31.70
C VAL A 841 14.01 -29.15 -31.05
N ALA A 842 15.17 -28.64 -30.62
CA ALA A 842 15.24 -27.37 -29.90
C ALA A 842 14.66 -26.16 -30.65
N PRO A 843 14.86 -25.98 -31.97
CA PRO A 843 14.27 -24.83 -32.68
C PRO A 843 12.75 -24.83 -32.63
N ALA A 844 12.12 -25.99 -32.83
CA ALA A 844 10.66 -26.11 -32.76
C ALA A 844 10.16 -25.95 -31.31
N LEU A 845 10.88 -26.51 -30.33
CA LEU A 845 10.54 -26.37 -28.91
C LEU A 845 10.64 -24.92 -28.42
N LEU A 846 11.60 -24.14 -28.94
CA LEU A 846 11.73 -22.70 -28.66
C LEU A 846 10.62 -21.90 -29.34
N ALA A 847 10.24 -22.24 -30.58
CA ALA A 847 9.11 -21.60 -31.25
C ALA A 847 7.79 -21.86 -30.51
N TYR A 848 7.58 -23.10 -30.05
CA TYR A 848 6.42 -23.49 -29.26
C TYR A 848 6.37 -22.77 -27.91
N ASP A 849 7.47 -22.78 -27.15
CA ASP A 849 7.55 -22.06 -25.88
C ASP A 849 7.26 -20.56 -26.04
N ASN A 850 7.82 -19.91 -27.05
CA ASN A 850 7.53 -18.50 -27.32
C ASN A 850 6.05 -18.24 -27.64
N ALA A 851 5.34 -19.21 -28.21
CA ALA A 851 3.91 -19.08 -28.50
C ALA A 851 3.02 -19.29 -27.26
N ILE A 852 3.44 -20.12 -26.30
CA ILE A 852 2.59 -20.49 -25.14
C ILE A 852 3.00 -19.86 -23.81
N LYS A 853 4.23 -19.33 -23.68
CA LYS A 853 4.77 -18.82 -22.41
C LYS A 853 3.94 -17.69 -21.79
N ASP A 854 3.35 -16.84 -22.63
CA ASP A 854 2.56 -15.67 -22.21
C ASP A 854 1.05 -15.98 -22.11
N SER A 855 0.66 -17.24 -22.34
CA SER A 855 -0.71 -17.74 -22.25
C SER A 855 -0.82 -18.94 -21.30
N ILE A 856 -0.70 -20.17 -21.79
CA ILE A 856 -0.73 -21.41 -20.99
C ILE A 856 0.38 -21.39 -19.92
N GLY A 857 1.57 -20.92 -20.28
CA GLY A 857 2.73 -20.84 -19.38
C GLY A 857 2.77 -19.62 -18.46
N LEU A 858 1.76 -18.73 -18.50
CA LEU A 858 1.84 -17.40 -17.88
C LEU A 858 2.10 -17.46 -16.38
N ARG A 859 1.47 -18.42 -15.68
CA ARG A 859 1.58 -18.57 -14.22
C ARG A 859 3.01 -18.84 -13.75
N LEU A 860 3.81 -19.53 -14.56
CA LEU A 860 5.20 -19.90 -14.26
C LEU A 860 6.23 -18.88 -14.75
N GLN A 861 5.78 -17.77 -15.35
CA GLN A 861 6.67 -16.66 -15.71
C GLN A 861 7.16 -15.93 -14.47
N ARG A 862 8.29 -15.22 -14.61
CA ARG A 862 8.81 -14.38 -13.52
C ARG A 862 7.95 -13.15 -13.29
N ARG A 863 7.40 -12.57 -14.36
CA ARG A 863 6.64 -11.31 -14.37
C ARG A 863 5.63 -11.29 -15.51
N LEU A 864 4.62 -10.44 -15.37
CA LEU A 864 3.66 -10.15 -16.44
C LEU A 864 4.30 -9.24 -17.51
N THR A 865 3.81 -9.32 -18.74
CA THR A 865 4.10 -8.36 -19.81
C THR A 865 3.36 -7.03 -19.56
N SER A 866 3.77 -5.95 -20.22
CA SER A 866 3.16 -4.62 -20.02
C SER A 866 1.64 -4.60 -20.29
N ASP A 867 1.21 -5.35 -21.29
CA ASP A 867 -0.21 -5.43 -21.67
C ASP A 867 -1.02 -6.22 -20.62
N GLN A 868 -0.47 -7.34 -20.16
CA GLN A 868 -1.05 -8.15 -19.08
C GLN A 868 -1.15 -7.34 -17.78
N VAL A 869 -0.11 -6.57 -17.43
CA VAL A 869 -0.10 -5.70 -16.24
C VAL A 869 -1.28 -4.73 -16.27
N THR A 870 -1.54 -4.10 -17.42
CA THR A 870 -2.63 -3.13 -17.57
C THR A 870 -4.00 -3.77 -17.31
N SER A 871 -4.26 -4.93 -17.91
CA SER A 871 -5.53 -5.65 -17.77
C SER A 871 -5.73 -6.20 -16.35
N VAL A 872 -4.69 -6.81 -15.77
CA VAL A 872 -4.73 -7.36 -14.42
C VAL A 872 -4.89 -6.24 -13.38
N ALA A 873 -4.16 -5.12 -13.52
CA ALA A 873 -4.30 -3.97 -12.64
C ALA A 873 -5.72 -3.37 -12.68
N ARG A 874 -6.31 -3.25 -13.87
CA ARG A 874 -7.70 -2.78 -14.03
C ARG A 874 -8.68 -3.69 -13.30
N CYS A 875 -8.58 -5.01 -13.49
CA CYS A 875 -9.42 -5.97 -12.80
C CYS A 875 -9.26 -5.92 -11.27
N GLN A 876 -8.01 -5.79 -10.77
CA GLN A 876 -7.74 -5.70 -9.33
C GLN A 876 -8.15 -4.37 -8.68
N SER A 877 -8.39 -3.33 -9.49
CA SER A 877 -8.76 -1.99 -9.00
C SER A 877 -10.22 -1.89 -8.54
N ILE A 878 -11.03 -2.92 -8.82
CA ILE A 878 -12.46 -2.98 -8.52
C ILE A 878 -12.69 -3.77 -7.24
N HIS A 879 -13.59 -3.26 -6.39
CA HIS A 879 -14.04 -3.93 -5.18
C HIS A 879 -14.86 -5.18 -5.50
N ARG A 880 -14.68 -6.25 -4.71
CA ARG A 880 -15.32 -7.56 -4.92
C ARG A 880 -15.98 -8.03 -3.64
N ASP A 881 -17.20 -8.49 -3.77
CA ASP A 881 -17.97 -9.00 -2.64
C ASP A 881 -17.58 -10.45 -2.29
N TYR A 882 -17.17 -10.67 -1.05
CA TYR A 882 -16.83 -11.97 -0.49
C TYR A 882 -17.78 -12.43 0.62
N SER A 883 -18.91 -11.74 0.83
CA SER A 883 -19.86 -12.00 1.91
C SER A 883 -20.32 -13.45 2.01
N LEU A 884 -20.52 -14.14 0.87
CA LEU A 884 -20.96 -15.54 0.85
C LEU A 884 -19.90 -16.55 1.33
N GLN A 885 -18.67 -16.13 1.56
CA GLN A 885 -17.57 -16.96 2.08
C GLN A 885 -17.34 -16.81 3.59
N PHE A 886 -18.09 -15.91 4.24
CA PHE A 886 -18.09 -15.64 5.69
C PHE A 886 -19.47 -15.97 6.28
#